data_AF-A0A8T3DAY9-F1
#
_entry.id   AF-A0A8T3DAY9-F1
#
_cell.length_a   1.000
_cell.length_b   1.000
_cell.length_c   1.000
_cell.angle_alpha   90.00
_cell.angle_beta   90.00
_cell.angle_gamma   90.00
#
_symmetry.space_group_name_H-M   'P 1'
#
loop_
_entity.id
_entity.type
_entity.pdbx_description
1 polymer ?
#
loop_
_entity_poly.entity_id
_entity_poly.type
_entity_poly.pdbx_seq_one_letter_code
_entity_poly.pdbx_strand_id
1 'polypeptide(L)'
;MTRRVAVIGAGCAGLTSIKCCLDEGLVPVCFESSDDIGGLWRFKEKPEPGRANIYRSLVINSSKEMMSYSDFPPPADLPNNMHHSQLLQYLRLYAEHFDLLQHIRFQTNVCSVKQRSDFPHSGQWEVETETKEGDMERHIFDAVMICTGHYTQPHLPLEDFPGIDTFKGQYFHSWKYGCAESLQGKRVVVVGIGNSGGDIAVDSSRVAEQVYLSTRRGTWVMGRLGDSGLPCDVNSGARLAVLLQRYLPSWAERIMEQKLNQRFDHRLYGLLPPYGFFKQIPLVNDDLPGRIISGRVVVKPNVREFRGSTVVFEDGSVVEKVDVVVFATGYNYDFPFLPPSLKAKAGFRLSLYKQIFPPSLEQPTLAVIGFIHALGAIIPWQRCRHDGQLESSQVDYIPYLDDLAGQVGALPNFLGLLLRDPRLGLNVLLGPCTPYQYRLYGPGQWTGARQAILTQWDRVIRPFKTRTIPEPRQRTSDTMARRVAVIGAGSSGLACIKCCLDEGLVPVCFESSDDIGGLWRFKENPEPDRASIYHSVIINTCKEMMCFSDFPIPDDFPNYMHNSLIMDYFRMYADHFQLRRHIRFQTRVCSVNQRPDFSRSGQWEVQTENKEGHKEKHIFDAVMIAVGHHAHPNLPLKDFPGIETFKGKYFHSRDYKTPEEWREKRVVVIGIGNSGGDIAVELSRMAKQVFLSTRRGAWILNRVGDSGVPLDMQFNRLFKLMQSLLPFGFFCSLAESRLNQRFNHNLYSLQPKHRLFSQHPTVNDELPNRILSGTVLVKPNIRKFQGSSVVFDDGTVEDDIDLVVFATGYTFSFPFLSSSVLSVADNKTSLYKYVYPPGLERPTLAVIGLVQPLGAIMPIAEMQARWATRVFKGLNKLPPMDTMMKDIKGMADKMAMRYVTSQRHTIQVDYILYMDDLARQVGVLPSFLRLLLRDPRLGLSVLLGPCTPYQYRLYGPGQWAGARQAILTQWDRVAKPMKTRPVPECKRSSTLPLLLTMSGAALLATLLYNQEKVLAFLQDPAALLDSCRTYFAMP
;
A
#
# COMPACT_ATOMS: atom_id res chain seq x y z
N MET A 1 -33.14 43.16 39.25
CA MET A 1 -31.67 43.30 39.28
C MET A 1 -31.10 42.41 38.21
N THR A 2 -30.15 42.89 37.41
CA THR A 2 -29.48 42.08 36.38
C THR A 2 -28.53 41.11 37.06
N ARG A 3 -28.69 39.80 36.82
CA ARG A 3 -27.89 38.77 37.50
C ARG A 3 -26.45 38.77 37.01
N ARG A 4 -25.49 38.76 37.93
CA ARG A 4 -24.05 38.72 37.65
C ARG A 4 -23.57 37.27 37.65
N VAL A 5 -22.82 36.87 36.63
CA VAL A 5 -22.32 35.52 36.45
C VAL A 5 -20.78 35.54 36.40
N ALA A 6 -20.13 34.76 37.27
CA ALA A 6 -18.70 34.52 37.15
C ALA A 6 -18.44 33.45 36.08
N VAL A 7 -17.59 33.72 35.10
CA VAL A 7 -17.11 32.72 34.12
C VAL A 7 -15.64 32.45 34.41
N ILE A 8 -15.25 31.19 34.61
CA ILE A 8 -13.87 30.84 35.02
C ILE A 8 -13.14 30.18 33.84
N GLY A 9 -12.23 30.91 33.20
CA GLY A 9 -11.42 30.50 32.05
C GLY A 9 -11.97 30.98 30.70
N ALA A 10 -11.13 31.64 29.88
CA ALA A 10 -11.44 32.20 28.56
C ALA A 10 -11.08 31.27 27.39
N GLY A 11 -11.28 29.96 27.58
CA GLY A 11 -11.17 28.95 26.53
C GLY A 11 -12.39 28.94 25.59
N CYS A 12 -12.48 27.94 24.71
CA CYS A 12 -13.61 27.78 23.80
C CYS A 12 -14.98 27.65 24.53
N ALA A 13 -15.00 27.10 25.73
CA ALA A 13 -16.18 27.06 26.60
C ALA A 13 -16.49 28.46 27.20
N GLY A 14 -15.47 29.18 27.66
CA GLY A 14 -15.62 30.51 28.27
C GLY A 14 -16.21 31.54 27.31
N LEU A 15 -15.67 31.63 26.09
CA LEU A 15 -16.15 32.56 25.07
C LEU A 15 -17.64 32.34 24.73
N THR A 16 -18.07 31.08 24.56
CA THR A 16 -19.50 30.81 24.33
C THR A 16 -20.36 31.03 25.59
N SER A 17 -19.84 30.81 26.79
CA SER A 17 -20.54 31.12 28.04
C SER A 17 -20.77 32.62 28.24
N ILE A 18 -19.76 33.46 27.95
CA ILE A 18 -19.92 34.93 27.95
C ILE A 18 -21.00 35.33 26.94
N LYS A 19 -20.90 34.84 25.69
CA LYS A 19 -21.85 35.15 24.62
C LYS A 19 -23.29 34.73 24.98
N CYS A 20 -23.48 33.52 25.50
CA CYS A 20 -24.80 33.06 25.95
C CYS A 20 -25.33 33.82 27.18
N CYS A 21 -24.45 34.31 28.07
CA CYS A 21 -24.90 35.21 29.15
C CYS A 21 -25.45 36.52 28.58
N LEU A 22 -24.77 37.11 27.59
CA LEU A 22 -25.21 38.35 26.93
C LEU A 22 -26.51 38.15 26.12
N ASP A 23 -26.64 37.04 25.39
CA ASP A 23 -27.88 36.66 24.67
C ASP A 23 -29.11 36.64 25.61
N GLU A 24 -28.92 36.17 26.86
CA GLU A 24 -29.97 36.04 27.88
C GLU A 24 -30.06 37.25 28.85
N GLY A 25 -29.36 38.36 28.56
CA GLY A 25 -29.40 39.59 29.36
C GLY A 25 -28.75 39.49 30.75
N LEU A 26 -27.85 38.51 30.96
CA LEU A 26 -27.04 38.36 32.17
C LEU A 26 -25.75 39.19 32.05
N VAL A 27 -25.10 39.50 33.18
CA VAL A 27 -23.82 40.24 33.20
C VAL A 27 -22.66 39.28 33.50
N PRO A 28 -21.93 38.79 32.48
CA PRO A 28 -20.76 37.95 32.68
C PRO A 28 -19.56 38.79 33.15
N VAL A 29 -18.80 38.23 34.09
CA VAL A 29 -17.41 38.63 34.39
C VAL A 29 -16.57 37.37 34.27
N CYS A 30 -15.70 37.32 33.27
CA CYS A 30 -14.80 36.21 33.04
C CYS A 30 -13.44 36.45 33.69
N PHE A 31 -12.92 35.47 34.41
CA PHE A 31 -11.57 35.47 34.97
C PHE A 31 -10.70 34.49 34.19
N GLU A 32 -9.62 34.98 33.59
CA GLU A 32 -8.63 34.19 32.87
C GLU A 32 -7.27 34.35 33.55
N SER A 33 -6.68 33.24 33.96
CA SER A 33 -5.39 33.24 34.67
C SER A 33 -4.22 33.68 33.78
N SER A 34 -4.33 33.49 32.46
CA SER A 34 -3.31 33.87 31.47
C SER A 34 -3.57 35.25 30.85
N ASP A 35 -2.68 35.66 29.97
CA ASP A 35 -2.61 36.97 29.32
C ASP A 35 -3.31 37.04 27.94
N ASP A 36 -3.94 35.95 27.48
CA ASP A 36 -4.61 35.85 26.17
C ASP A 36 -5.70 34.77 26.22
N ILE A 37 -6.64 34.81 25.28
CA ILE A 37 -7.74 33.85 25.16
C ILE A 37 -7.30 32.51 24.53
N GLY A 38 -8.24 31.56 24.49
CA GLY A 38 -8.11 30.32 23.71
C GLY A 38 -7.70 29.08 24.51
N GLY A 39 -7.21 29.24 25.73
CA GLY A 39 -6.94 28.16 26.67
C GLY A 39 -6.03 27.07 26.07
N LEU A 40 -6.54 25.84 25.97
CA LEU A 40 -5.84 24.68 25.40
C LEU A 40 -5.22 24.96 24.02
N TRP A 41 -5.88 25.75 23.16
CA TRP A 41 -5.49 25.89 21.74
C TRP A 41 -4.32 26.86 21.51
N ARG A 42 -3.84 27.52 22.57
CA ARG A 42 -2.66 28.38 22.56
C ARG A 42 -1.41 27.54 22.87
N PHE A 43 -0.57 27.34 21.86
CA PHE A 43 0.72 26.68 22.02
C PHE A 43 1.68 27.52 22.87
N LYS A 44 2.44 26.84 23.75
CA LYS A 44 3.44 27.45 24.62
C LYS A 44 4.75 26.67 24.52
N GLU A 45 5.86 27.37 24.33
CA GLU A 45 7.19 26.71 24.28
C GLU A 45 7.65 26.20 25.65
N LYS A 46 7.18 26.84 26.73
CA LYS A 46 7.40 26.43 28.12
C LYS A 46 6.05 26.16 28.78
N PRO A 47 5.68 24.90 29.05
CA PRO A 47 4.43 24.55 29.72
C PRO A 47 4.43 24.99 31.19
N GLU A 48 3.30 25.52 31.66
CA GLU A 48 3.13 26.09 33.01
C GLU A 48 2.24 25.16 33.87
N PRO A 49 2.69 24.67 35.04
CA PRO A 49 1.91 23.76 35.87
C PRO A 49 0.49 24.26 36.17
N GLY A 50 -0.49 23.34 36.12
CA GLY A 50 -1.91 23.67 36.29
C GLY A 50 -2.60 24.26 35.05
N ARG A 51 -1.86 24.57 33.98
CA ARG A 51 -2.43 25.08 32.71
C ARG A 51 -2.35 24.02 31.62
N ALA A 52 -3.38 23.99 30.76
CA ALA A 52 -3.39 23.11 29.60
C ALA A 52 -2.29 23.48 28.59
N ASN A 53 -1.81 22.50 27.83
CA ASN A 53 -0.77 22.70 26.81
C ASN A 53 -0.99 21.77 25.60
N ILE A 54 -0.44 22.17 24.45
CA ILE A 54 -0.43 21.44 23.18
C ILE A 54 0.97 21.47 22.55
N TYR A 55 1.16 20.69 21.50
CA TYR A 55 2.40 20.64 20.72
C TYR A 55 2.28 21.40 19.38
N ARG A 56 3.41 21.86 18.86
CA ARG A 56 3.52 22.79 17.71
C ARG A 56 2.91 22.25 16.42
N SER A 57 2.88 20.93 16.26
CA SER A 57 2.39 20.24 15.06
C SER A 57 0.89 19.87 15.10
N LEU A 58 0.16 20.30 16.14
CA LEU A 58 -1.22 19.88 16.37
C LEU A 58 -2.19 20.40 15.30
N VAL A 59 -2.92 19.45 14.70
CA VAL A 59 -4.00 19.68 13.72
C VAL A 59 -5.26 18.99 14.21
N ILE A 60 -6.39 19.67 14.16
CA ILE A 60 -7.64 19.26 14.80
C ILE A 60 -8.32 18.10 14.05
N ASN A 61 -8.90 17.18 14.82
CA ASN A 61 -9.49 15.94 14.31
C ASN A 61 -10.85 16.14 13.61
N SER A 62 -11.65 17.08 14.09
CA SER A 62 -12.91 17.47 13.45
C SER A 62 -12.71 18.51 12.36
N SER A 63 -13.58 18.48 11.36
CA SER A 63 -13.68 19.48 10.30
C SER A 63 -14.29 20.79 10.80
N LYS A 64 -13.89 21.91 10.19
CA LYS A 64 -14.28 23.27 10.57
C LYS A 64 -15.80 23.50 10.68
N GLU A 65 -16.60 22.83 9.84
CA GLU A 65 -18.07 22.97 9.87
C GLU A 65 -18.74 22.12 10.96
N MET A 66 -18.09 21.05 11.44
CA MET A 66 -18.59 20.22 12.56
C MET A 66 -18.16 20.77 13.93
N MET A 67 -17.08 21.57 13.96
CA MET A 67 -16.51 22.16 15.18
C MET A 67 -16.83 23.66 15.36
N SER A 68 -17.66 24.25 14.50
CA SER A 68 -18.00 25.67 14.53
C SER A 68 -18.86 26.05 15.74
N TYR A 69 -18.95 27.34 16.02
CA TYR A 69 -20.05 27.88 16.82
C TYR A 69 -21.31 27.94 15.93
N SER A 70 -22.49 27.78 16.53
CA SER A 70 -23.74 27.57 15.79
C SER A 70 -24.24 28.81 15.05
N ASP A 71 -23.76 29.99 15.44
CA ASP A 71 -24.07 31.32 14.89
C ASP A 71 -22.87 31.99 14.20
N PHE A 72 -21.72 31.32 14.10
CA PHE A 72 -20.50 31.88 13.51
C PHE A 72 -19.69 30.83 12.73
N PRO A 73 -19.95 30.65 11.42
CA PRO A 73 -19.17 29.75 10.57
C PRO A 73 -17.71 30.24 10.41
N PRO A 74 -16.69 29.36 10.49
CA PRO A 74 -15.31 29.73 10.20
C PRO A 74 -15.13 30.30 8.78
N PRO A 75 -14.10 31.13 8.51
CA PRO A 75 -13.80 31.59 7.16
C PRO A 75 -13.66 30.42 6.17
N ALA A 76 -14.37 30.51 5.03
CA ALA A 76 -14.57 29.38 4.14
C ALA A 76 -13.28 28.87 3.47
N ASP A 77 -12.23 29.71 3.39
CA ASP A 77 -10.92 29.38 2.84
C ASP A 77 -10.00 28.64 3.82
N LEU A 78 -10.35 28.55 5.11
CA LEU A 78 -9.56 27.77 6.07
C LEU A 78 -9.63 26.26 5.77
N PRO A 79 -8.53 25.51 5.97
CA PRO A 79 -8.54 24.05 5.85
C PRO A 79 -9.63 23.40 6.69
N ASN A 80 -10.20 22.28 6.21
CA ASN A 80 -11.23 21.57 6.97
C ASN A 80 -10.70 21.12 8.33
N ASN A 81 -9.56 20.43 8.37
CA ASN A 81 -8.85 20.12 9.59
C ASN A 81 -7.82 21.22 9.87
N MET A 82 -8.20 22.18 10.71
CA MET A 82 -7.38 23.36 11.00
C MET A 82 -6.15 23.02 11.84
N HIS A 83 -5.04 23.73 11.59
CA HIS A 83 -3.93 23.77 12.53
C HIS A 83 -4.34 24.52 13.81
N HIS A 84 -3.75 24.20 14.96
CA HIS A 84 -4.14 24.81 16.24
C HIS A 84 -4.09 26.36 16.20
N SER A 85 -3.14 26.94 15.47
CA SER A 85 -3.02 28.40 15.28
C SER A 85 -4.15 29.01 14.45
N GLN A 86 -4.71 28.27 13.49
CA GLN A 86 -5.86 28.70 12.70
C GLN A 86 -7.15 28.64 13.53
N LEU A 87 -7.26 27.67 14.45
CA LEU A 87 -8.33 27.66 15.43
C LEU A 87 -8.21 28.83 16.42
N LEU A 88 -7.02 29.12 16.94
CA LEU A 88 -6.83 30.28 17.81
C LEU A 88 -7.23 31.59 17.10
N GLN A 89 -6.91 31.72 15.81
CA GLN A 89 -7.38 32.85 14.99
C GLN A 89 -8.92 32.88 14.85
N TYR A 90 -9.57 31.73 14.66
CA TYR A 90 -11.04 31.65 14.63
C TYR A 90 -11.68 32.04 15.98
N LEU A 91 -11.08 31.65 17.11
CA LEU A 91 -11.56 32.06 18.44
C LEU A 91 -11.42 33.58 18.66
N ARG A 92 -10.35 34.20 18.15
CA ARG A 92 -10.19 35.66 18.13
C ARG A 92 -11.25 36.34 17.27
N LEU A 93 -11.46 35.87 16.05
CA LEU A 93 -12.53 36.39 15.17
C LEU A 93 -13.92 36.29 15.83
N TYR A 94 -14.21 35.22 16.56
CA TYR A 94 -15.46 35.09 17.33
C TYR A 94 -15.54 36.08 18.49
N ALA A 95 -14.46 36.22 19.27
CA ALA A 95 -14.40 37.15 20.40
C ALA A 95 -14.48 38.63 19.97
N GLU A 96 -13.86 38.98 18.85
CA GLU A 96 -13.95 40.30 18.22
C GLU A 96 -15.36 40.56 17.65
N HIS A 97 -15.96 39.59 16.96
CA HIS A 97 -17.28 39.75 16.33
C HIS A 97 -18.43 39.97 17.33
N PHE A 98 -18.33 39.35 18.52
CA PHE A 98 -19.32 39.50 19.60
C PHE A 98 -18.83 40.38 20.76
N ASP A 99 -17.74 41.14 20.58
CA ASP A 99 -17.14 42.08 21.56
C ASP A 99 -16.96 41.49 22.98
N LEU A 100 -16.50 40.23 23.04
CA LEU A 100 -16.44 39.44 24.27
C LEU A 100 -15.26 39.82 25.17
N LEU A 101 -14.21 40.45 24.62
CA LEU A 101 -12.94 40.69 25.32
C LEU A 101 -13.10 41.66 26.50
N GLN A 102 -14.01 42.63 26.43
CA GLN A 102 -14.29 43.57 27.52
C GLN A 102 -14.82 42.90 28.81
N HIS A 103 -15.34 41.67 28.69
CA HIS A 103 -15.85 40.90 29.82
C HIS A 103 -14.77 40.03 30.48
N ILE A 104 -13.52 40.05 30.00
CA ILE A 104 -12.45 39.15 30.44
C ILE A 104 -11.39 39.93 31.26
N ARG A 105 -11.24 39.54 32.52
CA ARG A 105 -10.12 39.92 33.38
C ARG A 105 -8.99 38.91 33.20
N PHE A 106 -8.00 39.28 32.39
CA PHE A 106 -6.76 38.51 32.20
C PHE A 106 -5.87 38.55 33.44
N GLN A 107 -4.88 37.65 33.48
CA GLN A 107 -3.89 37.53 34.56
C GLN A 107 -4.52 37.47 35.97
N THR A 108 -5.73 36.92 36.07
CA THR A 108 -6.51 36.82 37.32
C THR A 108 -6.81 35.35 37.63
N ASN A 109 -6.25 34.85 38.73
CA ASN A 109 -6.42 33.48 39.21
C ASN A 109 -7.67 33.37 40.10
N VAL A 110 -8.36 32.23 40.10
CA VAL A 110 -9.50 31.99 41.00
C VAL A 110 -9.08 31.00 42.08
N CYS A 111 -9.02 31.50 43.32
CA CYS A 111 -8.49 30.78 44.47
C CYS A 111 -9.58 30.03 45.24
N SER A 112 -10.80 30.58 45.30
CA SER A 112 -11.92 29.92 45.97
C SER A 112 -13.28 30.30 45.37
N VAL A 113 -14.21 29.35 45.41
CA VAL A 113 -15.62 29.51 45.02
C VAL A 113 -16.46 28.83 46.10
N LYS A 114 -17.10 29.62 46.96
CA LYS A 114 -17.86 29.15 48.14
C LYS A 114 -19.32 29.54 48.03
N GLN A 115 -20.20 28.69 48.56
CA GLN A 115 -21.58 29.07 48.83
C GLN A 115 -21.58 30.13 49.95
N ARG A 116 -22.34 31.22 49.80
CA ARG A 116 -22.54 32.17 50.90
C ARG A 116 -23.29 31.50 52.06
N SER A 117 -23.17 32.06 53.26
CA SER A 117 -23.89 31.56 54.45
C SER A 117 -25.42 31.58 54.30
N ASP A 118 -25.96 32.41 53.41
CA ASP A 118 -27.38 32.51 53.07
C ASP A 118 -27.79 31.72 51.81
N PHE A 119 -26.90 30.88 51.25
CA PHE A 119 -27.10 30.20 49.95
C PHE A 119 -28.45 29.50 49.74
N PRO A 120 -29.05 28.77 50.71
CA PRO A 120 -30.37 28.15 50.50
C PRO A 120 -31.46 29.14 50.09
N HIS A 121 -31.33 30.40 50.51
CA HIS A 121 -32.24 31.49 50.15
C HIS A 121 -31.69 32.35 49.00
N SER A 122 -30.40 32.70 49.01
CA SER A 122 -29.81 33.65 48.05
C SER A 122 -29.36 33.02 46.73
N GLY A 123 -28.96 31.75 46.72
CA GLY A 123 -28.32 31.07 45.60
C GLY A 123 -26.94 31.62 45.22
N GLN A 124 -26.38 32.55 46.01
CA GLN A 124 -25.20 33.35 45.64
C GLN A 124 -23.86 32.74 46.06
N TRP A 125 -22.85 32.99 45.23
CA TRP A 125 -21.49 32.50 45.39
C TRP A 125 -20.53 33.63 45.80
N GLU A 126 -19.65 33.34 46.75
CA GLU A 126 -18.45 34.11 47.00
C GLU A 126 -17.31 33.54 46.16
N VAL A 127 -16.66 34.39 45.37
CA VAL A 127 -15.50 34.05 44.53
C VAL A 127 -14.31 34.88 44.99
N GLU A 128 -13.26 34.20 45.44
CA GLU A 128 -11.99 34.79 45.84
C GLU A 128 -11.00 34.67 44.69
N THR A 129 -10.41 35.78 44.26
CA THR A 129 -9.48 35.85 43.13
C THR A 129 -8.17 36.54 43.51
N GLU A 130 -7.10 36.18 42.82
CA GLU A 130 -5.75 36.69 43.02
C GLU A 130 -5.25 37.32 41.72
N THR A 131 -4.84 38.60 41.77
CA THR A 131 -4.20 39.26 40.63
C THR A 131 -2.75 38.81 40.47
N LYS A 132 -2.14 39.05 39.30
CA LYS A 132 -0.70 38.84 39.10
C LYS A 132 0.20 39.61 40.09
N GLU A 133 -0.30 40.70 40.66
CA GLU A 133 0.41 41.52 41.65
C GLU A 133 0.30 40.93 43.08
N GLY A 134 -0.52 39.89 43.26
CA GLY A 134 -0.76 39.20 44.53
C GLY A 134 -1.97 39.73 45.32
N ASP A 135 -2.73 40.66 44.74
CA ASP A 135 -3.90 41.24 45.41
C ASP A 135 -5.06 40.26 45.44
N MET A 136 -5.63 40.08 46.64
CA MET A 136 -6.78 39.21 46.88
C MET A 136 -8.08 40.01 46.81
N GLU A 137 -8.84 39.84 45.71
CA GLU A 137 -10.19 40.39 45.55
C GLU A 137 -11.26 39.38 45.97
N ARG A 138 -12.34 39.86 46.60
CA ARG A 138 -13.55 39.07 46.89
C ARG A 138 -14.74 39.60 46.10
N HIS A 139 -15.51 38.69 45.52
CA HIS A 139 -16.65 39.01 44.67
C HIS A 139 -17.88 38.17 45.01
N ILE A 140 -19.06 38.79 44.93
CA ILE A 140 -20.34 38.09 45.04
C ILE A 140 -20.98 37.99 43.64
N PHE A 141 -21.45 36.80 43.30
CA PHE A 141 -22.10 36.48 42.02
C PHE A 141 -23.39 35.66 42.23
N ASP A 142 -24.37 35.87 41.35
CA ASP A 142 -25.65 35.16 41.37
C ASP A 142 -25.56 33.77 40.74
N ALA A 143 -24.55 33.53 39.90
CA ALA A 143 -24.21 32.22 39.36
C ALA A 143 -22.72 32.12 38.99
N VAL A 144 -22.23 30.89 38.84
CA VAL A 144 -20.85 30.58 38.43
C VAL A 144 -20.84 29.56 37.29
N MET A 145 -20.03 29.80 36.27
CA MET A 145 -19.79 28.90 35.13
C MET A 145 -18.31 28.53 35.05
N ILE A 146 -17.99 27.27 35.34
CA ILE A 146 -16.62 26.74 35.28
C ILE A 146 -16.32 26.30 33.85
N CYS A 147 -15.37 26.99 33.21
CA CYS A 147 -15.00 26.82 31.80
C CYS A 147 -13.50 26.47 31.61
N THR A 148 -12.83 26.03 32.69
CA THR A 148 -11.38 25.77 32.75
C THR A 148 -10.91 24.55 31.94
N GLY A 149 -11.83 23.69 31.51
CA GLY A 149 -11.51 22.41 30.88
C GLY A 149 -10.90 21.39 31.86
N HIS A 150 -10.32 20.31 31.31
CA HIS A 150 -9.92 19.12 32.05
C HIS A 150 -8.49 18.62 31.76
N TYR A 151 -7.72 19.31 30.92
CA TYR A 151 -6.37 18.91 30.48
C TYR A 151 -5.26 19.62 31.28
N THR A 152 -5.46 19.83 32.58
CA THR A 152 -4.61 20.68 33.43
C THR A 152 -3.65 19.90 34.35
N GLN A 153 -3.99 18.66 34.74
CA GLN A 153 -3.15 17.84 35.61
C GLN A 153 -2.71 16.55 34.90
N PRO A 154 -1.45 16.43 34.44
CA PRO A 154 -0.90 15.20 33.88
C PRO A 154 -1.16 13.95 34.75
N HIS A 155 -1.69 12.88 34.18
CA HIS A 155 -1.77 11.58 34.86
C HIS A 155 -0.51 10.77 34.54
N LEU A 156 0.37 10.57 35.54
CA LEU A 156 1.67 9.89 35.37
C LEU A 156 1.75 8.70 36.35
N PRO A 157 1.25 7.50 35.98
CA PRO A 157 1.16 6.36 36.88
C PRO A 157 2.51 5.63 36.97
N LEU A 158 3.49 6.23 37.65
CA LEU A 158 4.84 5.65 37.78
C LEU A 158 4.86 4.34 38.57
N GLU A 159 3.92 4.15 39.51
CA GLU A 159 3.77 2.94 40.31
C GLU A 159 3.43 1.70 39.47
N ASP A 160 2.75 1.88 38.33
CA ASP A 160 2.43 0.81 37.37
C ASP A 160 3.66 0.29 36.60
N PHE A 161 4.83 0.94 36.75
CA PHE A 161 6.03 0.70 35.94
C PHE A 161 7.29 0.43 36.77
N PRO A 162 7.46 -0.80 37.32
CA PRO A 162 8.62 -1.19 38.11
C PRO A 162 9.97 -0.82 37.47
N GLY A 163 10.87 -0.23 38.25
CA GLY A 163 12.23 0.15 37.83
C GLY A 163 12.36 1.48 37.08
N ILE A 164 11.26 2.23 36.84
CA ILE A 164 11.28 3.54 36.18
C ILE A 164 12.09 4.60 36.96
N ASP A 165 12.20 4.43 38.28
CA ASP A 165 13.06 5.18 39.20
C ASP A 165 14.56 5.02 38.88
N THR A 166 14.96 3.85 38.37
CA THR A 166 16.34 3.56 37.96
C THR A 166 16.62 3.82 36.47
N PHE A 167 15.63 4.35 35.74
CA PHE A 167 15.75 4.57 34.30
C PHE A 167 16.76 5.68 33.98
N LYS A 168 17.74 5.37 33.14
CA LYS A 168 18.88 6.27 32.81
C LYS A 168 18.56 7.28 31.71
N GLY A 169 17.47 7.10 30.97
CA GLY A 169 17.00 8.04 29.96
C GLY A 169 16.06 9.11 30.54
N GLN A 170 15.60 10.03 29.70
CA GLN A 170 14.62 11.04 30.09
C GLN A 170 13.20 10.45 30.03
N TYR A 171 12.30 10.83 30.95
CA TYR A 171 10.87 10.58 30.77
C TYR A 171 10.00 11.79 31.11
N PHE A 172 8.84 11.91 30.46
CA PHE A 172 7.87 12.98 30.71
C PHE A 172 6.46 12.63 30.23
N HIS A 173 5.45 13.31 30.78
CA HIS A 173 4.08 13.24 30.26
C HIS A 173 3.93 14.04 28.96
N SER A 174 3.05 13.60 28.06
CA SER A 174 2.68 14.22 26.78
C SER A 174 2.35 15.72 26.88
N TRP A 175 1.88 16.18 28.03
CA TRP A 175 1.70 17.61 28.36
C TRP A 175 2.99 18.45 28.22
N LYS A 176 4.16 17.88 28.52
CA LYS A 176 5.47 18.52 28.34
C LYS A 176 6.01 18.44 26.91
N TYR A 177 5.36 17.69 26.01
CA TYR A 177 5.81 17.59 24.62
C TYR A 177 5.46 18.88 23.86
N GLY A 178 6.48 19.63 23.46
CA GLY A 178 6.32 20.84 22.64
C GLY A 178 6.51 20.59 21.15
N CYS A 179 7.58 19.88 20.78
CA CYS A 179 7.97 19.65 19.39
C CYS A 179 8.97 18.48 19.28
N ALA A 180 9.09 17.91 18.07
CA ALA A 180 9.81 16.65 17.84
C ALA A 180 11.34 16.81 17.88
N GLU A 181 11.88 18.00 17.58
CA GLU A 181 13.29 18.31 17.38
C GLU A 181 14.19 17.86 18.55
N SER A 182 13.67 17.96 19.78
CA SER A 182 14.32 17.48 21.01
C SER A 182 14.58 15.95 21.06
N LEU A 183 13.99 15.21 20.12
CA LEU A 183 14.06 13.75 19.97
C LEU A 183 14.88 13.32 18.75
N GLN A 184 15.51 14.26 18.03
CA GLN A 184 16.36 13.97 16.86
C GLN A 184 17.41 12.90 17.19
N GLY A 185 17.41 11.80 16.41
CA GLY A 185 18.37 10.70 16.57
C GLY A 185 18.23 9.85 17.84
N LYS A 186 17.16 10.03 18.64
CA LYS A 186 16.93 9.29 19.88
C LYS A 186 16.03 8.07 19.70
N ARG A 187 16.10 7.11 20.63
CA ARG A 187 15.13 6.01 20.79
C ARG A 187 14.04 6.41 21.77
N VAL A 188 12.80 6.43 21.29
CA VAL A 188 11.65 6.99 22.01
C VAL A 188 10.60 5.90 22.26
N VAL A 189 10.13 5.74 23.49
CA VAL A 189 8.96 4.91 23.83
C VAL A 189 7.79 5.83 24.18
N VAL A 190 6.71 5.79 23.41
CA VAL A 190 5.44 6.47 23.73
C VAL A 190 4.52 5.46 24.41
N VAL A 191 4.05 5.76 25.63
CA VAL A 191 3.20 4.87 26.43
C VAL A 191 1.77 5.40 26.44
N GLY A 192 0.84 4.67 25.81
CA GLY A 192 -0.57 5.04 25.68
C GLY A 192 -0.94 5.52 24.27
N ILE A 193 -2.14 5.16 23.81
CA ILE A 193 -2.58 5.32 22.41
C ILE A 193 -3.90 6.10 22.26
N GLY A 194 -4.08 7.15 23.07
CA GLY A 194 -5.09 8.19 22.76
C GLY A 194 -4.64 9.07 21.57
N ASN A 195 -5.48 10.05 21.18
CA ASN A 195 -5.17 11.02 20.11
C ASN A 195 -3.74 11.59 20.23
N SER A 196 -3.40 12.20 21.37
CA SER A 196 -2.05 12.73 21.62
C SER A 196 -0.96 11.66 21.56
N GLY A 197 -1.21 10.42 21.96
CA GLY A 197 -0.21 9.34 21.90
C GLY A 197 0.11 8.93 20.46
N GLY A 198 -0.92 8.79 19.62
CA GLY A 198 -0.76 8.52 18.19
C GLY A 198 -0.07 9.67 17.46
N ASP A 199 -0.49 10.91 17.72
CA ASP A 199 0.08 12.11 17.08
C ASP A 199 1.55 12.33 17.48
N ILE A 200 1.88 12.22 18.77
CA ILE A 200 3.27 12.35 19.25
C ILE A 200 4.15 11.22 18.71
N ALA A 201 3.64 9.97 18.64
CA ALA A 201 4.39 8.87 18.04
C ALA A 201 4.69 9.14 16.56
N VAL A 202 3.72 9.67 15.80
CA VAL A 202 3.91 10.08 14.40
C VAL A 202 4.93 11.21 14.27
N ASP A 203 4.78 12.29 15.03
CA ASP A 203 5.60 13.49 14.88
C ASP A 203 7.05 13.22 15.30
N SER A 204 7.25 12.54 16.44
CA SER A 204 8.56 12.06 16.91
C SER A 204 9.23 11.14 15.88
N SER A 205 8.47 10.31 15.17
CA SER A 205 9.00 9.38 14.15
C SER A 205 9.55 10.08 12.90
N ARG A 206 9.38 11.40 12.77
CA ARG A 206 9.99 12.20 11.69
C ARG A 206 11.49 12.44 11.93
N VAL A 207 11.95 12.42 13.19
CA VAL A 207 13.30 12.87 13.61
C VAL A 207 14.04 11.87 14.49
N ALA A 208 13.35 11.05 15.28
CA ALA A 208 13.93 10.01 16.14
C ALA A 208 14.78 8.98 15.36
N GLU A 209 15.71 8.27 16.02
CA GLU A 209 16.29 7.04 15.46
C GLU A 209 15.17 6.00 15.29
N GLN A 210 14.39 5.78 16.35
CA GLN A 210 13.31 4.80 16.39
C GLN A 210 12.24 5.20 17.41
N VAL A 211 10.97 5.03 17.06
CA VAL A 211 9.85 5.17 18.00
C VAL A 211 9.22 3.80 18.28
N TYR A 212 8.85 3.57 19.52
CA TYR A 212 8.05 2.44 19.98
C TYR A 212 6.75 2.98 20.60
N LEU A 213 5.59 2.46 20.20
CA LEU A 213 4.28 2.87 20.71
C LEU A 213 3.71 1.73 21.55
N SER A 214 3.84 1.86 22.87
CA SER A 214 3.35 0.88 23.84
C SER A 214 1.87 1.12 24.15
N THR A 215 1.07 0.05 24.15
CA THR A 215 -0.32 0.11 24.60
C THR A 215 -0.78 -1.15 25.34
N ARG A 216 -1.61 -0.95 26.37
CA ARG A 216 -2.27 -2.01 27.16
C ARG A 216 -3.44 -2.68 26.45
N ARG A 217 -4.13 -1.96 25.57
CA ARG A 217 -5.23 -2.46 24.73
C ARG A 217 -5.14 -1.77 23.37
N GLY A 218 -5.54 -2.43 22.29
CA GLY A 218 -5.66 -1.78 20.98
C GLY A 218 -6.62 -0.57 21.00
N THR A 219 -6.65 0.18 19.91
CA THR A 219 -7.68 1.18 19.64
C THR A 219 -8.02 1.21 18.15
N TRP A 220 -9.28 1.48 17.83
CA TRP A 220 -9.68 1.78 16.46
C TRP A 220 -9.00 3.08 16.02
N VAL A 221 -8.38 3.06 14.85
CA VAL A 221 -7.69 4.19 14.24
C VAL A 221 -8.39 4.55 12.93
N MET A 222 -8.57 5.83 12.68
CA MET A 222 -9.19 6.31 11.44
C MET A 222 -8.51 7.57 10.92
N GLY A 223 -8.56 7.76 9.60
CA GLY A 223 -8.09 8.99 8.98
C GLY A 223 -9.11 10.14 9.14
N ARG A 224 -8.61 11.37 9.09
CA ARG A 224 -9.45 12.56 8.87
C ARG A 224 -10.02 12.56 7.45
N LEU A 225 -9.30 11.95 6.50
CA LEU A 225 -9.73 11.76 5.11
C LEU A 225 -10.60 10.50 4.96
N GLY A 226 -11.89 10.67 4.62
CA GLY A 226 -12.84 9.59 4.33
C GLY A 226 -12.82 9.10 2.88
N ASP A 227 -13.93 8.48 2.46
CA ASP A 227 -14.14 8.00 1.08
C ASP A 227 -14.07 9.18 0.09
N SER A 228 -13.53 8.93 -1.12
CA SER A 228 -13.34 9.94 -2.20
C SER A 228 -12.52 11.19 -1.85
N GLY A 229 -11.81 11.21 -0.72
CA GLY A 229 -10.94 12.34 -0.35
C GLY A 229 -11.64 13.49 0.39
N LEU A 230 -12.87 13.29 0.88
CA LEU A 230 -13.59 14.28 1.69
C LEU A 230 -13.34 14.06 3.19
N PRO A 231 -13.60 15.06 4.08
CA PRO A 231 -13.50 14.86 5.52
C PRO A 231 -14.44 13.75 6.04
N CYS A 232 -13.92 12.84 6.86
CA CYS A 232 -14.61 11.62 7.27
C CYS A 232 -15.80 11.90 8.19
N ASP A 233 -15.69 12.91 9.05
CA ASP A 233 -16.73 13.34 9.99
C ASP A 233 -17.94 13.97 9.27
N VAL A 234 -17.70 14.82 8.27
CA VAL A 234 -18.75 15.42 7.43
C VAL A 234 -19.56 14.34 6.69
N ASN A 235 -18.89 13.31 6.17
CA ASN A 235 -19.54 12.22 5.42
C ASN A 235 -20.28 11.20 6.32
N SER A 236 -19.97 11.17 7.62
CA SER A 236 -20.53 10.17 8.56
C SER A 236 -21.59 10.75 9.50
N GLY A 237 -21.62 12.07 9.70
CA GLY A 237 -22.45 12.76 10.70
C GLY A 237 -23.87 13.14 10.27
N ALA A 238 -24.54 12.37 9.39
CA ALA A 238 -25.90 12.69 8.94
C ALA A 238 -26.99 12.20 9.92
N ARG A 239 -28.07 12.97 10.13
CA ARG A 239 -29.16 12.60 11.05
C ARG A 239 -29.81 11.26 10.70
N LEU A 240 -29.98 10.95 9.41
CA LEU A 240 -30.47 9.65 8.97
C LEU A 240 -29.55 8.48 9.37
N ALA A 241 -28.22 8.68 9.35
CA ALA A 241 -27.27 7.66 9.78
C ALA A 241 -27.40 7.35 11.28
N VAL A 242 -27.64 8.37 12.12
CA VAL A 242 -27.93 8.21 13.56
C VAL A 242 -29.20 7.39 13.78
N LEU A 243 -30.27 7.68 13.03
CA LEU A 243 -31.52 6.92 13.11
C LEU A 243 -31.28 5.45 12.72
N LEU A 244 -30.58 5.19 11.61
CA LEU A 244 -30.26 3.83 11.18
C LEU A 244 -29.38 3.09 12.21
N GLN A 245 -28.38 3.74 12.80
CA GLN A 245 -27.56 3.15 13.88
C GLN A 245 -28.40 2.85 15.13
N ARG A 246 -29.36 3.71 15.49
CA ARG A 246 -30.26 3.50 16.64
C ARG A 246 -31.14 2.27 16.48
N TYR A 247 -31.60 1.97 15.27
CA TYR A 247 -32.44 0.80 15.00
C TYR A 247 -31.66 -0.47 14.61
N LEU A 248 -30.43 -0.36 14.09
CA LEU A 248 -29.61 -1.49 13.61
C LEU A 248 -28.14 -1.42 14.11
N PRO A 249 -27.88 -1.37 15.44
CA PRO A 249 -26.57 -1.05 15.99
C PRO A 249 -25.47 -2.06 15.60
N SER A 250 -25.71 -3.36 15.76
CA SER A 250 -24.71 -4.41 15.45
C SER A 250 -24.40 -4.55 13.95
N TRP A 251 -25.30 -4.06 13.08
CA TRP A 251 -25.06 -4.02 11.63
C TRP A 251 -24.21 -2.81 11.26
N ALA A 252 -24.53 -1.63 11.81
CA ALA A 252 -23.73 -0.41 11.63
C ALA A 252 -22.31 -0.57 12.19
N GLU A 253 -22.16 -1.17 13.37
CA GLU A 253 -20.86 -1.49 14.00
C GLU A 253 -20.01 -2.38 13.08
N ARG A 254 -20.56 -3.51 12.63
CA ARG A 254 -19.86 -4.43 11.71
C ARG A 254 -19.48 -3.77 10.38
N ILE A 255 -20.34 -2.93 9.81
CA ILE A 255 -20.00 -2.19 8.57
C ILE A 255 -18.86 -1.22 8.81
N MET A 256 -18.87 -0.50 9.93
CA MET A 256 -17.83 0.49 10.22
C MET A 256 -16.48 -0.19 10.49
N GLU A 257 -16.47 -1.26 11.27
CA GLU A 257 -15.29 -2.11 11.47
C GLU A 257 -14.77 -2.70 10.16
N GLN A 258 -15.66 -3.18 9.28
CA GLN A 258 -15.27 -3.68 7.96
C GLN A 258 -14.70 -2.57 7.08
N LYS A 259 -15.26 -1.36 7.06
CA LYS A 259 -14.73 -0.21 6.31
C LYS A 259 -13.34 0.21 6.81
N LEU A 260 -13.17 0.30 8.13
CA LEU A 260 -11.88 0.64 8.74
C LEU A 260 -10.83 -0.43 8.43
N ASN A 261 -11.19 -1.71 8.58
CA ASN A 261 -10.30 -2.81 8.28
C ASN A 261 -10.03 -2.99 6.77
N GLN A 262 -10.90 -2.52 5.87
CA GLN A 262 -10.60 -2.44 4.43
C GLN A 262 -9.53 -1.39 4.11
N ARG A 263 -9.52 -0.27 4.83
CA ARG A 263 -8.46 0.76 4.71
C ARG A 263 -7.17 0.29 5.38
N PHE A 264 -7.29 -0.29 6.58
CA PHE A 264 -6.27 -1.12 7.19
C PHE A 264 -6.80 -2.02 8.32
N ASP A 265 -6.69 -3.34 8.21
CA ASP A 265 -7.04 -4.25 9.32
C ASP A 265 -6.12 -4.01 10.51
N HIS A 266 -6.75 -3.64 11.63
CA HIS A 266 -6.14 -3.19 12.86
C HIS A 266 -5.39 -4.32 13.58
N ARG A 267 -5.75 -5.57 13.29
CA ARG A 267 -5.13 -6.76 13.90
C ARG A 267 -3.64 -6.87 13.56
N LEU A 268 -3.24 -6.41 12.38
CA LEU A 268 -1.83 -6.29 11.98
C LEU A 268 -1.04 -5.32 12.81
N TYR A 269 -1.60 -4.14 13.01
CA TYR A 269 -0.85 -3.00 13.50
C TYR A 269 -0.59 -3.12 14.99
N GLY A 270 -1.04 -4.21 15.64
CA GLY A 270 -1.15 -4.30 17.10
C GLY A 270 -2.24 -3.37 17.64
N LEU A 271 -3.18 -2.95 16.78
CA LEU A 271 -4.15 -1.90 17.08
C LEU A 271 -5.56 -2.43 17.33
N LEU A 272 -5.91 -3.67 16.96
CA LEU A 272 -7.28 -4.17 17.15
C LEU A 272 -7.65 -4.18 18.64
N PRO A 273 -8.66 -3.40 19.08
CA PRO A 273 -9.13 -3.44 20.46
C PRO A 273 -9.99 -4.69 20.74
N PRO A 274 -10.18 -5.05 22.02
CA PRO A 274 -11.11 -6.10 22.44
C PRO A 274 -12.59 -5.64 22.43
N TYR A 275 -12.88 -4.44 21.92
CA TYR A 275 -14.19 -3.81 21.93
C TYR A 275 -14.57 -3.33 20.51
N GLY A 276 -15.86 -3.32 20.18
CA GLY A 276 -16.33 -2.90 18.86
C GLY A 276 -16.23 -1.39 18.62
N PHE A 277 -16.35 -0.96 17.36
CA PHE A 277 -16.00 0.42 16.95
C PHE A 277 -16.71 1.51 17.76
N PHE A 278 -17.99 1.31 18.05
CA PHE A 278 -18.81 2.27 18.78
C PHE A 278 -18.75 2.08 20.31
N LYS A 279 -17.65 1.56 20.89
CA LYS A 279 -17.53 1.41 22.36
C LYS A 279 -16.54 2.37 23.02
N GLN A 280 -15.67 3.00 22.24
CA GLN A 280 -14.71 3.99 22.73
C GLN A 280 -14.37 4.95 21.58
N ILE A 281 -14.10 6.22 21.90
CA ILE A 281 -13.62 7.20 20.92
C ILE A 281 -12.36 6.67 20.21
N PRO A 282 -12.36 6.53 18.87
CA PRO A 282 -11.19 6.09 18.12
C PRO A 282 -10.10 7.16 18.07
N LEU A 283 -8.87 6.70 17.84
CA LEU A 283 -7.73 7.55 17.51
C LEU A 283 -7.87 8.07 16.06
N VAL A 284 -7.90 9.39 15.89
CA VAL A 284 -7.94 10.02 14.56
C VAL A 284 -6.53 10.40 14.14
N ASN A 285 -5.94 9.67 13.18
CA ASN A 285 -4.62 9.96 12.66
C ASN A 285 -4.41 9.36 11.25
N ASP A 286 -4.01 10.18 10.28
CA ASP A 286 -3.78 9.74 8.88
C ASP A 286 -2.44 9.02 8.66
N ASP A 287 -1.42 9.39 9.44
CA ASP A 287 -0.01 9.04 9.22
C ASP A 287 0.41 7.77 9.98
N LEU A 288 -0.16 7.51 11.17
CA LEU A 288 0.26 6.44 12.08
C LEU A 288 0.29 5.06 11.42
N PRO A 289 -0.73 4.63 10.65
CA PRO A 289 -0.67 3.35 9.95
C PRO A 289 0.48 3.33 8.94
N GLY A 290 0.79 4.46 8.29
CA GLY A 290 1.94 4.63 7.40
C GLY A 290 3.28 4.59 8.14
N ARG A 291 3.38 5.19 9.34
CA ARG A 291 4.60 5.14 10.17
C ARG A 291 4.90 3.73 10.68
N ILE A 292 3.87 2.96 11.04
CA ILE A 292 4.04 1.53 11.37
C ILE A 292 4.41 0.70 10.13
N ILE A 293 3.91 1.04 8.92
CA ILE A 293 4.42 0.44 7.67
C ILE A 293 5.87 0.85 7.39
N SER A 294 6.31 2.06 7.71
CA SER A 294 7.72 2.44 7.52
C SER A 294 8.66 1.79 8.54
N GLY A 295 8.13 1.17 9.61
CA GLY A 295 8.91 0.67 10.75
C GLY A 295 9.36 1.78 11.72
N ARG A 296 9.18 3.06 11.36
CA ARG A 296 9.57 4.23 12.18
C ARG A 296 8.80 4.34 13.49
N VAL A 297 7.60 3.72 13.57
CA VAL A 297 6.87 3.44 14.81
C VAL A 297 6.68 1.93 14.92
N VAL A 298 7.11 1.33 16.03
CA VAL A 298 6.90 -0.10 16.34
C VAL A 298 5.91 -0.21 17.47
N VAL A 299 4.74 -0.80 17.22
CA VAL A 299 3.75 -1.03 18.29
C VAL A 299 4.26 -2.14 19.22
N LYS A 300 4.07 -1.92 20.51
CA LYS A 300 4.44 -2.83 21.61
C LYS A 300 3.24 -3.04 22.53
N PRO A 301 3.16 -4.15 23.26
CA PRO A 301 2.22 -4.27 24.37
C PRO A 301 2.63 -3.28 25.50
N ASN A 302 1.97 -3.36 26.64
CA ASN A 302 2.29 -2.52 27.78
C ASN A 302 3.73 -2.80 28.29
N VAL A 303 4.33 -1.81 28.94
CA VAL A 303 5.65 -1.95 29.56
C VAL A 303 5.50 -2.78 30.83
N ARG A 304 6.35 -3.79 31.01
CA ARG A 304 6.40 -4.64 32.20
C ARG A 304 7.32 -4.05 33.28
N GLU A 305 8.50 -3.58 32.86
CA GLU A 305 9.52 -3.03 33.76
C GLU A 305 10.59 -2.24 32.98
N PHE A 306 11.28 -1.37 33.68
CA PHE A 306 12.46 -0.62 33.22
C PHE A 306 13.72 -1.17 33.90
N ARG A 307 14.82 -1.28 33.14
CA ARG A 307 16.11 -1.81 33.60
C ARG A 307 17.25 -0.93 33.11
N GLY A 308 17.63 0.10 33.87
CA GLY A 308 18.69 1.03 33.48
C GLY A 308 18.32 1.81 32.21
N SER A 309 18.91 1.50 31.04
CA SER A 309 18.54 2.13 29.75
C SER A 309 17.66 1.23 28.87
N THR A 310 17.12 0.16 29.44
CA THR A 310 16.41 -0.90 28.73
C THR A 310 14.95 -0.98 29.18
N VAL A 311 14.03 -1.18 28.25
CA VAL A 311 12.60 -1.32 28.49
C VAL A 311 12.17 -2.73 28.14
N VAL A 312 11.50 -3.40 29.08
CA VAL A 312 10.98 -4.77 28.93
C VAL A 312 9.46 -4.69 28.83
N PHE A 313 8.88 -5.33 27.83
CA PHE A 313 7.45 -5.32 27.56
C PHE A 313 6.77 -6.62 28.03
N GLU A 314 5.44 -6.62 28.17
CA GLU A 314 4.68 -7.78 28.65
C GLU A 314 4.83 -9.05 27.78
N ASP A 315 5.10 -8.91 26.48
CA ASP A 315 5.42 -10.02 25.57
C ASP A 315 6.84 -10.60 25.77
N GLY A 316 7.58 -10.12 26.77
CA GLY A 316 8.97 -10.48 27.03
C GLY A 316 9.97 -9.85 26.05
N SER A 317 9.50 -9.03 25.11
CA SER A 317 10.41 -8.32 24.20
C SER A 317 11.14 -7.18 24.91
N VAL A 318 12.36 -6.91 24.46
CA VAL A 318 13.30 -6.00 25.11
C VAL A 318 13.75 -4.94 24.11
N VAL A 319 13.79 -3.68 24.52
CA VAL A 319 14.38 -2.57 23.76
C VAL A 319 15.47 -1.94 24.59
N GLU A 320 16.71 -2.07 24.12
CA GLU A 320 17.89 -1.51 24.77
C GLU A 320 18.20 -0.09 24.27
N LYS A 321 18.85 0.69 25.15
CA LYS A 321 19.33 2.06 24.89
C LYS A 321 18.18 3.02 24.56
N VAL A 322 17.06 2.93 25.29
CA VAL A 322 15.98 3.92 25.18
C VAL A 322 16.44 5.22 25.83
N ASP A 323 16.40 6.31 25.05
CA ASP A 323 16.82 7.63 25.51
C ASP A 323 15.65 8.42 26.11
N VAL A 324 14.42 8.21 25.61
CA VAL A 324 13.23 8.99 26.00
C VAL A 324 11.98 8.12 26.16
N VAL A 325 11.20 8.36 27.22
CA VAL A 325 9.86 7.80 27.42
C VAL A 325 8.82 8.92 27.50
N VAL A 326 7.79 8.89 26.65
CA VAL A 326 6.70 9.87 26.64
C VAL A 326 5.41 9.19 27.09
N PHE A 327 4.91 9.55 28.27
CA PHE A 327 3.65 9.03 28.79
C PHE A 327 2.46 9.82 28.21
N ALA A 328 1.63 9.15 27.40
CA ALA A 328 0.36 9.66 26.86
C ALA A 328 -0.81 9.01 27.62
N THR A 329 -0.70 9.01 28.95
CA THR A 329 -1.53 8.26 29.91
C THR A 329 -2.77 9.02 30.42
N GLY A 330 -3.04 10.21 29.86
CA GLY A 330 -4.25 10.98 30.12
C GLY A 330 -4.05 12.09 31.16
N TYR A 331 -5.16 12.60 31.68
CA TYR A 331 -5.16 13.73 32.60
C TYR A 331 -6.06 13.43 33.79
N ASN A 332 -5.53 13.72 34.98
CA ASN A 332 -6.35 13.97 36.14
C ASN A 332 -6.99 15.36 36.01
N TYR A 333 -8.02 15.61 36.80
CA TYR A 333 -8.57 16.94 36.97
C TYR A 333 -9.04 17.12 38.41
N ASP A 334 -8.85 18.34 38.90
CA ASP A 334 -9.37 18.83 40.16
C ASP A 334 -9.83 20.28 39.96
N PHE A 335 -10.75 20.70 40.81
CA PHE A 335 -11.24 22.06 40.93
C PHE A 335 -10.84 22.52 42.34
N PRO A 336 -9.57 22.89 42.59
CA PRO A 336 -9.08 23.17 43.94
C PRO A 336 -9.86 24.30 44.61
N PHE A 337 -10.35 25.26 43.82
CA PHE A 337 -11.21 26.35 44.25
C PHE A 337 -12.64 25.94 44.65
N LEU A 338 -13.14 24.75 44.30
CA LEU A 338 -14.47 24.25 44.70
C LEU A 338 -14.42 23.45 46.02
N PRO A 339 -15.46 23.53 46.88
CA PRO A 339 -15.56 22.75 48.10
C PRO A 339 -15.77 21.25 47.80
N PRO A 340 -15.28 20.34 48.67
CA PRO A 340 -15.37 18.88 48.43
C PRO A 340 -16.79 18.34 48.17
N SER A 341 -17.82 18.92 48.79
CA SER A 341 -19.23 18.53 48.62
C SER A 341 -19.74 18.67 47.18
N LEU A 342 -19.18 19.60 46.41
CA LEU A 342 -19.52 19.83 44.99
C LEU A 342 -18.58 19.10 44.03
N LYS A 343 -17.55 18.44 44.56
CA LYS A 343 -16.58 17.64 43.80
C LYS A 343 -16.89 16.14 43.85
N ALA A 344 -18.13 15.76 44.14
CA ALA A 344 -18.56 14.36 44.22
C ALA A 344 -18.24 13.60 42.92
N LYS A 345 -17.37 12.59 43.00
CA LYS A 345 -16.95 11.76 41.86
C LYS A 345 -17.65 10.39 41.88
N ALA A 346 -18.06 9.94 40.70
CA ALA A 346 -18.45 8.55 40.44
C ALA A 346 -17.34 7.90 39.62
N GLY A 347 -16.46 7.12 40.26
CA GLY A 347 -15.21 6.68 39.67
C GLY A 347 -14.35 7.86 39.22
N PHE A 348 -13.88 7.85 37.97
CA PHE A 348 -13.08 8.91 37.37
C PHE A 348 -13.89 10.11 36.83
N ARG A 349 -15.18 10.25 37.17
CA ARG A 349 -16.09 11.27 36.62
C ARG A 349 -16.68 12.19 37.70
N LEU A 350 -16.68 13.51 37.48
CA LEU A 350 -17.47 14.46 38.27
C LEU A 350 -18.97 14.22 38.05
N SER A 351 -19.72 14.05 39.14
CA SER A 351 -21.16 13.76 39.08
C SER A 351 -21.95 15.01 38.71
N LEU A 352 -22.41 15.08 37.45
CA LEU A 352 -23.14 16.22 36.90
C LEU A 352 -24.39 15.75 36.12
N TYR A 353 -25.54 16.37 36.41
CA TYR A 353 -26.75 16.27 35.61
C TYR A 353 -26.52 16.87 34.21
N LYS A 354 -26.84 16.10 33.17
CA LYS A 354 -26.57 16.42 31.75
C LYS A 354 -25.11 16.86 31.45
N GLN A 355 -24.14 16.46 32.29
CA GLN A 355 -22.74 16.92 32.26
C GLN A 355 -22.53 18.42 32.56
N ILE A 356 -23.53 19.12 33.11
CA ILE A 356 -23.49 20.58 33.32
C ILE A 356 -23.69 20.96 34.79
N PHE A 357 -24.75 20.47 35.45
CA PHE A 357 -25.15 20.95 36.78
C PHE A 357 -24.84 19.94 37.89
N PRO A 358 -24.23 20.32 39.03
CA PRO A 358 -24.10 19.45 40.18
C PRO A 358 -25.48 19.03 40.73
N PRO A 359 -25.78 17.73 40.86
CA PRO A 359 -27.12 17.26 41.24
C PRO A 359 -27.44 17.43 42.73
N SER A 360 -26.46 17.78 43.56
CA SER A 360 -26.59 18.02 45.00
C SER A 360 -26.93 19.47 45.35
N LEU A 361 -27.11 20.36 44.37
CA LEU A 361 -27.46 21.75 44.59
C LEU A 361 -28.98 21.96 44.52
N GLU A 362 -29.56 22.47 45.61
CA GLU A 362 -30.97 22.87 45.70
C GLU A 362 -31.30 24.02 44.73
N GLN A 363 -30.36 24.96 44.55
CA GLN A 363 -30.42 26.01 43.53
C GLN A 363 -29.33 25.76 42.47
N PRO A 364 -29.66 25.53 41.19
CA PRO A 364 -28.70 25.17 40.14
C PRO A 364 -27.93 26.39 39.58
N THR A 365 -27.38 27.23 40.47
CA THR A 365 -26.62 28.46 40.12
C THR A 365 -25.13 28.20 39.87
N LEU A 366 -24.68 26.94 39.85
CA LEU A 366 -23.33 26.53 39.43
C LEU A 366 -23.43 25.58 38.23
N ALA A 367 -22.71 25.90 37.17
CA ALA A 367 -22.61 25.09 35.96
C ALA A 367 -21.14 24.80 35.60
N VAL A 368 -20.88 23.65 35.01
CA VAL A 368 -19.57 23.26 34.46
C VAL A 368 -19.74 23.08 32.95
N ILE A 369 -19.00 23.85 32.15
CA ILE A 369 -19.21 23.96 30.70
C ILE A 369 -18.01 23.37 29.94
N GLY A 370 -18.29 22.61 28.88
CA GLY A 370 -17.26 21.97 28.05
C GLY A 370 -16.58 20.76 28.70
N PHE A 371 -17.12 20.24 29.81
CA PHE A 371 -16.56 19.10 30.55
C PHE A 371 -17.01 17.74 29.98
N ILE A 372 -16.77 17.53 28.68
CA ILE A 372 -17.19 16.32 27.94
C ILE A 372 -16.05 15.78 27.07
N HIS A 373 -16.05 14.47 26.84
CA HIS A 373 -15.27 13.86 25.76
C HIS A 373 -16.22 13.52 24.59
N ALA A 374 -16.06 14.21 23.47
CA ALA A 374 -16.80 13.93 22.25
C ALA A 374 -15.88 14.02 21.04
N LEU A 375 -16.15 13.22 20.01
CA LEU A 375 -15.52 13.32 18.70
C LEU A 375 -16.65 13.54 17.68
N GLY A 376 -16.63 14.69 16.99
CA GLY A 376 -17.80 15.36 16.41
C GLY A 376 -18.62 14.65 15.32
N ALA A 377 -18.44 13.35 15.09
CA ALA A 377 -19.29 12.53 14.21
C ALA A 377 -19.36 11.04 14.62
N ILE A 378 -18.91 10.66 15.82
CA ILE A 378 -18.78 9.25 16.23
C ILE A 378 -19.55 9.02 17.53
N ILE A 379 -20.35 7.96 17.52
CA ILE A 379 -21.42 7.68 18.47
C ILE A 379 -21.03 6.46 19.31
N PRO A 380 -20.36 6.62 20.47
CA PRO A 380 -20.10 5.52 21.40
C PRO A 380 -21.40 4.98 22.01
N TRP A 381 -21.92 3.90 21.44
CA TRP A 381 -23.13 3.19 21.85
C TRP A 381 -22.96 2.47 23.20
N GLN A 382 -23.20 3.16 24.32
CA GLN A 382 -23.93 2.56 25.45
C GLN A 382 -24.38 3.56 26.54
N ARG A 383 -25.69 3.55 26.84
CA ARG A 383 -26.16 3.65 28.23
C ARG A 383 -25.86 2.33 28.93
N CYS A 384 -24.70 2.20 29.58
CA CYS A 384 -24.50 1.08 30.51
C CYS A 384 -25.28 1.32 31.81
N ARG A 385 -26.52 0.83 31.84
CA ARG A 385 -27.10 0.24 33.07
C ARG A 385 -26.85 -1.27 33.01
N HIS A 386 -25.64 -1.68 33.33
CA HIS A 386 -25.31 -2.97 33.93
C HIS A 386 -23.93 -2.79 34.59
N ASP A 387 -23.77 -3.31 35.80
CA ASP A 387 -22.52 -3.47 36.54
C ASP A 387 -21.72 -2.19 36.90
N GLY A 388 -22.42 -1.18 37.45
CA GLY A 388 -21.90 -0.32 38.55
C GLY A 388 -20.73 0.65 38.30
N GLN A 389 -19.94 0.51 37.23
CA GLN A 389 -18.75 1.34 36.96
C GLN A 389 -18.75 1.84 35.51
N LEU A 390 -18.94 3.15 35.35
CA LEU A 390 -18.84 3.87 34.07
C LEU A 390 -17.46 4.56 33.98
N GLU A 391 -16.59 4.09 33.09
CA GLU A 391 -15.18 4.54 33.03
C GLU A 391 -14.94 5.91 32.35
N SER A 392 -15.92 6.60 31.73
CA SER A 392 -15.64 7.90 31.06
C SER A 392 -16.82 8.90 30.94
N SER A 393 -16.50 10.17 30.72
CA SER A 393 -17.43 11.28 30.45
C SER A 393 -17.75 11.47 28.95
N GLN A 394 -17.84 10.36 28.22
CA GLN A 394 -18.14 10.38 26.78
C GLN A 394 -19.63 10.67 26.51
N VAL A 395 -19.92 11.39 25.41
CA VAL A 395 -21.30 11.69 24.98
C VAL A 395 -21.47 11.53 23.46
N ASP A 396 -22.61 11.01 23.03
CA ASP A 396 -23.00 10.93 21.62
C ASP A 396 -23.36 12.33 21.10
N TYR A 397 -22.58 12.87 20.16
CA TYR A 397 -22.68 14.28 19.73
C TYR A 397 -24.11 14.71 19.32
N ILE A 398 -24.75 14.01 18.36
CA ILE A 398 -26.08 14.40 17.85
C ILE A 398 -27.19 14.18 18.89
N PRO A 399 -27.32 13.00 19.54
CA PRO A 399 -28.31 12.80 20.60
C PRO A 399 -28.15 13.74 21.80
N TYR A 400 -26.93 14.08 22.20
CA TYR A 400 -26.68 15.00 23.30
C TYR A 400 -27.04 16.44 22.95
N LEU A 401 -26.68 16.91 21.74
CA LEU A 401 -27.08 18.24 21.27
C LEU A 401 -28.59 18.33 21.04
N ASP A 402 -29.26 17.29 20.55
CA ASP A 402 -30.72 17.24 20.43
C ASP A 402 -31.41 17.28 21.82
N ASP A 403 -30.87 16.56 22.82
CA ASP A 403 -31.38 16.58 24.20
C ASP A 403 -31.20 17.95 24.87
N LEU A 404 -30.07 18.64 24.65
CA LEU A 404 -29.87 20.01 25.12
C LEU A 404 -30.74 21.02 24.37
N ALA A 405 -30.81 20.93 23.03
CA ALA A 405 -31.67 21.78 22.21
C ALA A 405 -33.15 21.62 22.55
N GLY A 406 -33.57 20.43 22.99
CA GLY A 406 -34.90 20.19 23.53
C GLY A 406 -35.17 20.94 24.84
N GLN A 407 -34.18 21.09 25.74
CA GLN A 407 -34.34 21.87 26.98
C GLN A 407 -34.49 23.37 26.72
N VAL A 408 -33.77 23.91 25.73
CA VAL A 408 -33.79 25.34 25.40
C VAL A 408 -34.78 25.70 24.28
N GLY A 409 -35.57 24.74 23.77
CA GLY A 409 -36.57 25.00 22.72
C GLY A 409 -36.00 25.27 21.31
N ALA A 410 -34.74 24.91 21.05
CA ALA A 410 -34.03 25.11 19.78
C ALA A 410 -33.94 23.85 18.90
N LEU A 411 -34.65 22.77 19.27
CA LEU A 411 -34.64 21.51 18.51
C LEU A 411 -35.30 21.70 17.11
N PRO A 412 -34.66 21.30 16.00
CA PRO A 412 -35.22 21.48 14.67
C PRO A 412 -36.52 20.70 14.45
N ASN A 413 -37.62 21.40 14.12
CA ASN A 413 -38.87 20.75 13.71
C ASN A 413 -38.74 20.15 12.31
N PHE A 414 -38.26 18.91 12.23
CA PHE A 414 -37.97 18.22 10.97
C PHE A 414 -39.19 18.07 10.04
N LEU A 415 -40.37 17.71 10.58
CA LEU A 415 -41.58 17.56 9.77
C LEU A 415 -42.06 18.92 9.22
N GLY A 416 -42.01 19.97 10.04
CA GLY A 416 -42.29 21.34 9.61
C GLY A 416 -41.28 21.87 8.58
N LEU A 417 -40.00 21.51 8.71
CA LEU A 417 -38.95 21.85 7.75
C LEU A 417 -39.21 21.22 6.39
N LEU A 418 -39.45 19.90 6.31
CA LEU A 418 -39.72 19.22 5.04
C LEU A 418 -40.95 19.76 4.32
N LEU A 419 -41.98 20.19 5.05
CA LEU A 419 -43.21 20.72 4.47
C LEU A 419 -43.07 22.19 4.00
N ARG A 420 -42.22 23.00 4.65
CA ARG A 420 -42.09 24.44 4.35
C ARG A 420 -40.88 24.80 3.48
N ASP A 421 -39.76 24.10 3.64
CA ASP A 421 -38.55 24.25 2.83
C ASP A 421 -37.93 22.85 2.61
N PRO A 422 -38.42 22.07 1.63
CA PRO A 422 -37.95 20.72 1.38
C PRO A 422 -36.44 20.62 1.14
N ARG A 423 -35.84 21.65 0.53
CA ARG A 423 -34.39 21.71 0.25
C ARG A 423 -33.59 21.83 1.54
N LEU A 424 -34.02 22.70 2.46
CA LEU A 424 -33.40 22.82 3.78
C LEU A 424 -33.64 21.56 4.63
N GLY A 425 -34.88 21.05 4.66
CA GLY A 425 -35.23 19.83 5.41
C GLY A 425 -34.44 18.59 4.96
N LEU A 426 -34.20 18.44 3.65
CA LEU A 426 -33.38 17.35 3.12
C LEU A 426 -31.89 17.51 3.48
N ASN A 427 -31.35 18.73 3.48
CA ASN A 427 -29.98 19.00 3.93
C ASN A 427 -29.80 18.79 5.43
N VAL A 428 -30.84 19.05 6.24
CA VAL A 428 -30.85 18.75 7.68
C VAL A 428 -30.85 17.23 7.94
N LEU A 429 -31.56 16.44 7.12
CA LEU A 429 -31.68 14.98 7.28
C LEU A 429 -30.47 14.19 6.75
N LEU A 430 -30.08 14.48 5.50
CA LEU A 430 -29.11 13.70 4.73
C LEU A 430 -27.72 14.35 4.69
N GLY A 431 -27.63 15.66 4.95
CA GLY A 431 -26.37 16.36 5.07
C GLY A 431 -25.74 16.21 6.46
N PRO A 432 -24.53 16.75 6.66
CA PRO A 432 -23.85 16.75 7.96
C PRO A 432 -24.68 17.51 9.01
N CYS A 433 -24.71 16.97 10.24
CA CYS A 433 -25.40 17.58 11.38
C CYS A 433 -24.57 18.71 12.01
N THR A 434 -24.32 19.77 11.25
CA THR A 434 -23.57 20.95 11.69
C THR A 434 -24.28 21.72 12.81
N PRO A 435 -23.55 22.40 13.72
CA PRO A 435 -24.12 23.24 14.78
C PRO A 435 -25.18 24.26 14.33
N TYR A 436 -25.09 24.76 13.09
CA TYR A 436 -26.02 25.74 12.50
C TYR A 436 -27.50 25.31 12.56
N GLN A 437 -27.78 24.00 12.57
CA GLN A 437 -29.15 23.48 12.62
C GLN A 437 -29.88 23.91 13.91
N TYR A 438 -29.17 24.03 15.03
CA TYR A 438 -29.70 24.44 16.33
C TYR A 438 -29.91 25.96 16.46
N ARG A 439 -29.76 26.71 15.37
CA ARG A 439 -30.06 28.14 15.28
C ARG A 439 -31.17 28.45 14.26
N LEU A 440 -31.84 27.42 13.73
CA LEU A 440 -32.98 27.56 12.81
C LEU A 440 -34.26 28.06 13.50
N TYR A 441 -34.45 27.73 14.78
CA TYR A 441 -35.66 28.01 15.57
C TYR A 441 -35.29 28.21 17.05
N GLY A 442 -36.21 28.80 17.82
CA GLY A 442 -36.07 28.94 19.27
C GLY A 442 -35.23 30.14 19.71
N PRO A 443 -34.90 30.22 21.01
CA PRO A 443 -34.06 31.27 21.58
C PRO A 443 -32.70 31.41 20.88
N GLY A 444 -32.30 32.66 20.63
CA GLY A 444 -31.07 32.97 19.91
C GLY A 444 -31.04 32.49 18.46
N GLN A 445 -32.18 32.41 17.76
CA GLN A 445 -32.25 32.10 16.32
C GLN A 445 -31.30 33.00 15.50
N TRP A 446 -30.59 32.42 14.52
CA TRP A 446 -29.65 33.16 13.67
C TRP A 446 -30.11 33.14 12.20
N THR A 447 -30.30 34.32 11.61
CA THR A 447 -30.79 34.49 10.23
C THR A 447 -29.87 33.83 9.18
N GLY A 448 -28.56 33.76 9.44
CA GLY A 448 -27.59 33.10 8.57
C GLY A 448 -27.63 31.56 8.61
N ALA A 449 -28.32 30.94 9.58
CA ALA A 449 -28.30 29.49 9.80
C ALA A 449 -28.74 28.70 8.56
N ARG A 450 -29.82 29.16 7.89
CA ARG A 450 -30.30 28.58 6.63
C ARG A 450 -29.23 28.58 5.54
N GLN A 451 -28.54 29.71 5.36
CA GLN A 451 -27.53 29.85 4.31
C GLN A 451 -26.27 29.05 4.62
N ALA A 452 -25.87 28.97 5.89
CA ALA A 452 -24.75 28.14 6.34
C ALA A 452 -25.01 26.65 6.01
N ILE A 453 -26.19 26.12 6.36
CA ILE A 453 -26.59 24.73 6.06
C ILE A 453 -26.65 24.48 4.55
N LEU A 454 -27.21 25.40 3.76
CA LEU A 454 -27.33 25.21 2.30
C LEU A 454 -25.99 25.33 1.55
N THR A 455 -24.96 25.95 2.13
CA THR A 455 -23.63 26.13 1.52
C THR A 455 -22.52 25.30 2.19
N GLN A 456 -22.84 24.50 3.21
CA GLN A 456 -21.86 23.73 3.98
C GLN A 456 -20.95 22.85 3.10
N TRP A 457 -21.49 22.21 2.05
CA TRP A 457 -20.69 21.42 1.12
C TRP A 457 -19.74 22.25 0.24
N ASP A 458 -20.18 23.41 -0.26
CA ASP A 458 -19.30 24.32 -0.99
C ASP A 458 -18.16 24.83 -0.10
N ARG A 459 -18.47 25.13 1.18
CA ARG A 459 -17.50 25.55 2.20
C ARG A 459 -16.51 24.46 2.57
N VAL A 460 -16.94 23.19 2.60
CA VAL A 460 -16.06 22.02 2.77
C VAL A 460 -15.15 21.80 1.56
N ILE A 461 -15.63 22.02 0.34
CA ILE A 461 -14.84 21.76 -0.88
C ILE A 461 -13.91 22.95 -1.23
N ARG A 462 -14.25 24.17 -0.83
CA ARG A 462 -13.50 25.40 -1.16
C ARG A 462 -11.99 25.35 -0.85
N PRO A 463 -11.51 24.82 0.29
CA PRO A 463 -10.07 24.66 0.56
C PRO A 463 -9.35 23.67 -0.36
N PHE A 464 -10.06 22.85 -1.11
CA PHE A 464 -9.49 21.96 -2.14
C PHE A 464 -9.36 22.65 -3.51
N LYS A 465 -10.04 23.79 -3.71
CA LYS A 465 -10.02 24.59 -4.95
C LYS A 465 -8.89 25.65 -4.95
N THR A 466 -7.76 25.36 -4.30
CA THR A 466 -6.58 26.25 -4.18
C THR A 466 -5.83 26.46 -5.49
N ARG A 467 -6.04 25.58 -6.47
CA ARG A 467 -5.61 25.76 -7.85
C ARG A 467 -6.79 25.43 -8.76
N THR A 468 -7.13 26.32 -9.67
CA THR A 468 -7.98 26.00 -10.81
C THR A 468 -7.28 24.90 -11.61
N ILE A 469 -7.83 23.68 -11.60
CA ILE A 469 -7.40 22.64 -12.53
C ILE A 469 -7.94 23.07 -13.88
N PRO A 470 -7.09 23.38 -14.88
CA PRO A 470 -7.61 23.77 -16.18
C PRO A 470 -8.32 22.57 -16.80
N GLU A 471 -9.57 22.77 -17.22
CA GLU A 471 -10.05 22.03 -18.39
C GLU A 471 -9.08 22.27 -19.56
N PRO A 472 -8.90 21.29 -20.46
CA PRO A 472 -7.65 21.18 -21.20
C PRO A 472 -7.41 22.31 -22.23
N ARG A 473 -6.67 23.37 -21.83
CA ARG A 473 -5.36 23.79 -22.44
C ARG A 473 -4.83 25.18 -21.98
N GLN A 474 -3.50 25.34 -22.19
CA GLN A 474 -2.66 26.55 -22.33
C GLN A 474 -1.83 27.08 -21.12
N ARG A 475 -0.49 26.91 -21.25
CA ARG A 475 0.69 27.79 -20.91
C ARG A 475 0.75 28.50 -19.52
N THR A 476 1.85 28.60 -18.75
CA THR A 476 3.30 28.27 -18.87
C THR A 476 3.91 28.19 -17.43
N SER A 477 5.19 28.02 -17.08
CA SER A 477 6.51 27.90 -17.77
C SER A 477 7.58 27.19 -16.90
N ASP A 478 8.58 26.62 -17.55
CA ASP A 478 10.03 26.57 -17.24
C ASP A 478 10.58 26.03 -15.90
N THR A 479 10.47 24.72 -15.74
CA THR A 479 11.71 23.91 -15.76
C THR A 479 11.58 22.88 -16.89
N MET A 480 12.57 22.81 -17.79
CA MET A 480 12.52 21.92 -18.95
C MET A 480 12.49 20.44 -18.51
N ALA A 481 11.39 19.76 -18.77
CA ALA A 481 11.22 18.35 -18.43
C ALA A 481 12.19 17.47 -19.25
N ARG A 482 12.88 16.55 -18.57
CA ARG A 482 13.96 15.73 -19.17
C ARG A 482 13.44 14.90 -20.35
N ARG A 483 14.15 14.98 -21.48
CA ARG A 483 13.85 14.27 -22.72
C ARG A 483 14.52 12.90 -22.72
N VAL A 484 13.75 11.84 -22.96
CA VAL A 484 14.24 10.45 -22.98
C VAL A 484 14.04 9.85 -24.35
N ALA A 485 15.11 9.31 -24.95
CA ALA A 485 15.00 8.49 -26.15
C ALA A 485 14.58 7.06 -25.77
N VAL A 486 13.61 6.48 -26.46
CA VAL A 486 13.21 5.07 -26.32
C VAL A 486 13.45 4.36 -27.65
N ILE A 487 14.34 3.36 -27.68
CA ILE A 487 14.75 2.69 -28.93
C ILE A 487 13.97 1.39 -29.09
N GLY A 488 13.03 1.37 -30.04
CA GLY A 488 12.09 0.28 -30.33
C GLY A 488 10.74 0.44 -29.62
N ALA A 489 9.64 0.18 -30.34
CA ALA A 489 8.25 0.21 -29.85
C ALA A 489 7.65 -1.19 -29.66
N GLY A 490 8.48 -2.18 -29.31
CA GLY A 490 8.03 -3.49 -28.82
C GLY A 490 7.35 -3.40 -27.45
N SER A 491 6.97 -4.54 -26.86
CA SER A 491 6.33 -4.59 -25.54
C SER A 491 7.11 -3.86 -24.44
N SER A 492 8.45 -3.99 -24.44
CA SER A 492 9.34 -3.22 -23.58
C SER A 492 9.31 -1.72 -23.86
N GLY A 493 9.27 -1.32 -25.13
CA GLY A 493 9.21 0.08 -25.57
C GLY A 493 7.93 0.79 -25.15
N LEU A 494 6.78 0.12 -25.31
CA LEU A 494 5.49 0.63 -24.83
C LEU A 494 5.51 0.86 -23.31
N ALA A 495 6.06 -0.08 -22.55
CA ALA A 495 6.24 0.08 -21.11
C ALA A 495 7.21 1.24 -20.77
N CYS A 496 8.29 1.43 -21.53
CA CYS A 496 9.21 2.56 -21.37
C CYS A 496 8.52 3.92 -21.57
N ILE A 497 7.76 4.08 -22.66
CA ILE A 497 7.00 5.31 -22.93
C ILE A 497 6.01 5.57 -21.79
N LYS A 498 5.22 4.57 -21.40
CA LYS A 498 4.22 4.69 -20.34
C LYS A 498 4.87 5.05 -19.00
N CYS A 499 5.95 4.39 -18.61
CA CYS A 499 6.67 4.68 -17.37
C CYS A 499 7.36 6.06 -17.39
N CYS A 500 7.75 6.57 -18.57
CA CYS A 500 8.24 7.95 -18.70
C CYS A 500 7.11 8.94 -18.40
N LEU A 501 5.92 8.71 -18.95
CA LEU A 501 4.74 9.56 -18.73
C LEU A 501 4.25 9.50 -17.26
N ASP A 502 4.17 8.31 -16.65
CA ASP A 502 3.86 8.10 -15.22
C ASP A 502 4.76 8.98 -14.31
N GLU A 503 6.03 9.12 -14.70
CA GLU A 503 7.04 9.88 -13.96
C GLU A 503 7.23 11.34 -14.46
N GLY A 504 6.45 11.81 -15.45
CA GLY A 504 6.52 13.20 -15.94
C GLY A 504 7.79 13.52 -16.77
N LEU A 505 8.40 12.50 -17.38
CA LEU A 505 9.47 12.65 -18.38
C LEU A 505 8.86 12.86 -19.78
N VAL A 506 9.67 13.33 -20.73
CA VAL A 506 9.25 13.52 -22.13
C VAL A 506 9.85 12.42 -23.02
N PRO A 507 9.15 11.29 -23.24
CA PRO A 507 9.64 10.24 -24.12
C PRO A 507 9.51 10.63 -25.60
N VAL A 508 10.55 10.31 -26.37
CA VAL A 508 10.50 10.19 -27.84
C VAL A 508 10.98 8.80 -28.19
N CYS A 509 10.09 7.98 -28.71
CA CYS A 509 10.37 6.63 -29.16
C CYS A 509 10.69 6.61 -30.65
N PHE A 510 11.70 5.85 -31.04
CA PHE A 510 12.07 5.60 -32.43
C PHE A 510 11.83 4.11 -32.72
N GLU A 511 10.95 3.83 -33.68
CA GLU A 511 10.63 2.48 -34.17
C GLU A 511 11.04 2.39 -35.64
N SER A 512 11.84 1.38 -35.98
CA SER A 512 12.34 1.21 -37.36
C SER A 512 11.27 0.75 -38.34
N SER A 513 10.16 0.17 -37.85
CA SER A 513 9.03 -0.25 -38.68
C SER A 513 7.84 0.71 -38.64
N ASP A 514 6.78 0.30 -39.33
CA ASP A 514 5.54 1.02 -39.58
C ASP A 514 4.43 0.84 -38.51
N ASP A 515 4.60 -0.03 -37.51
CA ASP A 515 3.64 -0.20 -36.39
C ASP A 515 4.35 -0.74 -35.13
N ILE A 516 3.67 -0.71 -33.99
CA ILE A 516 4.16 -1.16 -32.67
C ILE A 516 4.29 -2.69 -32.56
N GLY A 517 4.73 -3.15 -31.39
CA GLY A 517 4.61 -4.56 -30.94
C GLY A 517 5.85 -5.43 -31.18
N GLY A 518 6.72 -5.06 -32.12
CA GLY A 518 7.97 -5.75 -32.39
C GLY A 518 7.75 -7.23 -32.73
N LEU A 519 8.34 -8.14 -31.95
CA LEU A 519 8.23 -9.60 -32.08
C LEU A 519 6.78 -10.10 -32.28
N TRP A 520 5.81 -9.49 -31.58
CA TRP A 520 4.42 -9.98 -31.58
C TRP A 520 3.62 -9.57 -32.82
N ARG A 521 4.13 -8.62 -33.61
CA ARG A 521 3.51 -8.25 -34.88
C ARG A 521 3.97 -9.23 -35.96
N PHE A 522 3.13 -10.23 -36.23
CA PHE A 522 3.35 -11.12 -37.36
C PHE A 522 3.44 -10.34 -38.68
N LYS A 523 4.46 -10.69 -39.49
CA LYS A 523 4.60 -10.36 -40.91
C LYS A 523 5.03 -11.65 -41.61
N GLU A 524 4.52 -11.88 -42.82
CA GLU A 524 4.91 -13.03 -43.65
C GLU A 524 6.40 -12.99 -43.99
N ASN A 525 6.90 -11.83 -44.44
CA ASN A 525 8.30 -11.64 -44.79
C ASN A 525 9.14 -11.18 -43.57
N PRO A 526 10.19 -11.92 -43.15
CA PRO A 526 11.10 -11.47 -42.08
C PRO A 526 11.93 -10.24 -42.48
N GLU A 527 11.98 -9.22 -41.61
CA GLU A 527 12.79 -8.00 -41.81
C GLU A 527 14.16 -8.17 -41.11
N PRO A 528 15.32 -7.96 -41.77
CA PRO A 528 16.65 -8.39 -41.27
C PRO A 528 16.97 -8.02 -39.82
N ASP A 529 16.79 -6.75 -39.43
CA ASP A 529 17.11 -6.23 -38.09
C ASP A 529 15.99 -6.43 -37.05
N ARG A 530 14.91 -7.15 -37.39
CA ARG A 530 13.73 -7.32 -36.50
C ARG A 530 13.52 -8.79 -36.15
N ALA A 531 12.99 -9.04 -34.96
CA ALA A 531 12.59 -10.37 -34.55
C ALA A 531 11.38 -10.86 -35.37
N SER A 532 11.30 -12.18 -35.58
CA SER A 532 10.32 -12.82 -36.46
C SER A 532 9.62 -13.97 -35.75
N ILE A 533 8.32 -14.14 -36.02
CA ILE A 533 7.48 -15.24 -35.52
C ILE A 533 6.81 -15.97 -36.68
N TYR A 534 6.49 -17.25 -36.45
CA TYR A 534 5.58 -18.04 -37.28
C TYR A 534 4.12 -17.67 -36.99
N HIS A 535 3.23 -17.97 -37.94
CA HIS A 535 1.85 -17.49 -37.89
C HIS A 535 1.10 -17.99 -36.65
N SER A 536 1.28 -19.27 -36.29
CA SER A 536 0.54 -19.94 -35.23
C SER A 536 1.05 -19.71 -33.80
N VAL A 537 1.98 -18.78 -33.55
CA VAL A 537 2.53 -18.55 -32.20
C VAL A 537 1.42 -18.24 -31.19
N ILE A 538 1.26 -19.15 -30.22
CA ILE A 538 0.48 -18.97 -28.98
C ILE A 538 1.45 -18.71 -27.82
N ILE A 539 1.20 -17.66 -27.04
CA ILE A 539 2.03 -17.35 -25.87
C ILE A 539 2.07 -18.52 -24.87
N ASN A 540 3.19 -18.66 -24.16
CA ASN A 540 3.44 -19.73 -23.19
C ASN A 540 3.22 -19.30 -21.72
N THR A 541 2.62 -18.14 -21.50
CA THR A 541 2.27 -17.58 -20.18
C THR A 541 0.83 -17.06 -20.18
N CYS A 542 0.09 -17.29 -19.09
CA CYS A 542 -1.31 -16.93 -18.94
C CYS A 542 -1.54 -15.41 -19.02
N LYS A 543 -2.71 -15.00 -19.56
CA LYS A 543 -3.14 -13.60 -19.70
C LYS A 543 -2.97 -12.78 -18.42
N GLU A 544 -3.39 -13.34 -17.28
CA GLU A 544 -3.29 -12.68 -15.98
C GLU A 544 -1.84 -12.58 -15.47
N MET A 545 -0.94 -13.48 -15.88
CA MET A 545 0.48 -13.47 -15.51
C MET A 545 1.33 -12.57 -16.42
N MET A 546 0.90 -12.36 -17.67
CA MET A 546 1.66 -11.63 -18.68
C MET A 546 1.26 -10.16 -18.89
N CYS A 547 0.08 -9.75 -18.43
CA CYS A 547 -0.42 -8.38 -18.57
C CYS A 547 0.49 -7.33 -17.88
N PHE A 548 0.37 -6.06 -18.30
CA PHE A 548 0.94 -4.95 -17.56
C PHE A 548 0.21 -4.75 -16.22
N SER A 549 0.96 -4.38 -15.18
CA SER A 549 0.52 -4.47 -13.78
C SER A 549 -0.66 -3.57 -13.40
N ASP A 550 -1.00 -2.58 -14.22
CA ASP A 550 -2.15 -1.68 -14.07
C ASP A 550 -3.14 -1.71 -15.25
N PHE A 551 -3.02 -2.69 -16.15
CA PHE A 551 -3.91 -2.83 -17.30
C PHE A 551 -4.19 -4.33 -17.59
N PRO A 552 -5.17 -4.94 -16.91
CA PRO A 552 -5.58 -6.32 -17.15
C PRO A 552 -5.96 -6.57 -18.61
N ILE A 553 -5.74 -7.80 -19.07
CA ILE A 553 -6.23 -8.26 -20.37
C ILE A 553 -7.76 -8.48 -20.29
N PRO A 554 -8.53 -8.20 -21.35
CA PRO A 554 -9.98 -8.41 -21.36
C PRO A 554 -10.40 -9.80 -20.85
N ASP A 555 -11.54 -9.84 -20.15
CA ASP A 555 -11.95 -11.03 -19.41
C ASP A 555 -12.49 -12.14 -20.33
N ASP A 556 -12.92 -11.80 -21.54
CA ASP A 556 -13.32 -12.67 -22.64
C ASP A 556 -12.14 -13.27 -23.43
N PHE A 557 -10.96 -12.65 -23.39
CA PHE A 557 -9.78 -13.18 -24.09
C PHE A 557 -9.34 -14.55 -23.51
N PRO A 558 -8.83 -15.48 -24.34
CA PRO A 558 -8.38 -16.80 -23.89
C PRO A 558 -7.17 -16.69 -22.95
N ASN A 559 -7.01 -17.66 -22.05
CA ASN A 559 -5.91 -17.65 -21.07
C ASN A 559 -4.53 -17.70 -21.72
N TYR A 560 -4.39 -18.40 -22.84
CA TYR A 560 -3.21 -18.36 -23.70
C TYR A 560 -3.63 -17.83 -25.07
N MET A 561 -3.06 -16.69 -25.46
CA MET A 561 -3.47 -15.93 -26.64
C MET A 561 -2.59 -16.21 -27.85
N HIS A 562 -3.22 -16.20 -29.02
CA HIS A 562 -2.55 -16.06 -30.30
C HIS A 562 -1.88 -14.68 -30.41
N ASN A 563 -0.80 -14.58 -31.20
CA ASN A 563 -0.05 -13.34 -31.39
C ASN A 563 -0.91 -12.15 -31.86
N SER A 564 -1.98 -12.39 -32.64
CA SER A 564 -2.96 -11.35 -33.02
C SER A 564 -3.64 -10.71 -31.80
N LEU A 565 -4.12 -11.50 -30.84
CA LEU A 565 -4.76 -11.01 -29.62
C LEU A 565 -3.75 -10.30 -28.68
N ILE A 566 -2.48 -10.72 -28.69
CA ILE A 566 -1.40 -9.99 -28.02
C ILE A 566 -1.20 -8.61 -28.65
N MET A 567 -1.24 -8.52 -29.98
CA MET A 567 -1.17 -7.24 -30.70
C MET A 567 -2.37 -6.35 -30.42
N ASP A 568 -3.57 -6.91 -30.35
CA ASP A 568 -4.77 -6.13 -30.01
C ASP A 568 -4.71 -5.61 -28.57
N TYR A 569 -4.21 -6.41 -27.63
CA TYR A 569 -3.92 -5.93 -26.27
C TYR A 569 -2.86 -4.81 -26.23
N PHE A 570 -1.79 -4.90 -27.04
CA PHE A 570 -0.80 -3.81 -27.12
C PHE A 570 -1.36 -2.54 -27.77
N ARG A 571 -2.29 -2.66 -28.72
CA ARG A 571 -3.04 -1.52 -29.28
C ARG A 571 -3.93 -0.90 -28.20
N MET A 572 -4.73 -1.71 -27.50
CA MET A 572 -5.54 -1.25 -26.36
C MET A 572 -4.70 -0.50 -25.30
N TYR A 573 -3.53 -1.03 -24.94
CA TYR A 573 -2.61 -0.38 -23.98
C TYR A 573 -2.04 0.94 -24.54
N ALA A 574 -1.60 0.94 -25.79
CA ALA A 574 -1.06 2.13 -26.45
C ALA A 574 -2.10 3.22 -26.66
N ASP A 575 -3.36 2.86 -26.88
CA ASP A 575 -4.46 3.79 -27.11
C ASP A 575 -5.01 4.31 -25.77
N HIS A 576 -5.18 3.45 -24.76
CA HIS A 576 -5.61 3.84 -23.40
C HIS A 576 -4.67 4.84 -22.74
N PHE A 577 -3.35 4.60 -22.79
CA PHE A 577 -2.33 5.52 -22.24
C PHE A 577 -1.85 6.56 -23.27
N GLN A 578 -2.45 6.61 -24.46
CA GLN A 578 -2.13 7.57 -25.54
C GLN A 578 -0.63 7.60 -25.92
N LEU A 579 0.00 6.43 -25.98
CA LEU A 579 1.45 6.26 -26.20
C LEU A 579 1.87 6.56 -27.64
N ARG A 580 1.01 6.30 -28.64
CA ARG A 580 1.36 6.38 -30.07
C ARG A 580 1.94 7.73 -30.49
N ARG A 581 1.46 8.85 -29.93
CA ARG A 581 1.96 10.21 -30.24
C ARG A 581 3.43 10.45 -29.87
N HIS A 582 4.02 9.57 -29.06
CA HIS A 582 5.41 9.62 -28.66
C HIS A 582 6.30 8.76 -29.58
N ILE A 583 5.75 8.07 -30.58
CA ILE A 583 6.46 7.12 -31.43
C ILE A 583 6.67 7.72 -32.83
N ARG A 584 7.93 7.76 -33.26
CA ARG A 584 8.35 8.02 -34.64
C ARG A 584 8.57 6.67 -35.32
N PHE A 585 7.61 6.26 -36.13
CA PHE A 585 7.70 5.06 -36.98
C PHE A 585 8.66 5.29 -38.15
N GLN A 586 9.09 4.20 -38.79
CA GLN A 586 10.00 4.18 -39.93
C GLN A 586 11.28 5.02 -39.70
N THR A 587 11.75 5.05 -38.45
CA THR A 587 12.88 5.85 -37.98
C THR A 587 13.87 4.93 -37.27
N ARG A 588 14.91 4.50 -37.98
CA ARG A 588 15.99 3.65 -37.47
C ARG A 588 16.96 4.49 -36.64
N VAL A 589 17.46 3.95 -35.52
CA VAL A 589 18.57 4.59 -34.79
C VAL A 589 19.89 4.03 -35.33
N CYS A 590 20.76 4.92 -35.80
CA CYS A 590 22.06 4.58 -36.37
C CYS A 590 23.18 4.56 -35.33
N SER A 591 23.19 5.55 -34.43
CA SER A 591 24.19 5.66 -33.36
C SER A 591 23.66 6.36 -32.11
N VAL A 592 24.19 5.98 -30.96
CA VAL A 592 23.93 6.55 -29.63
C VAL A 592 25.28 6.83 -28.98
N ASN A 593 25.70 8.09 -29.04
CA ASN A 593 27.02 8.54 -28.61
C ASN A 593 26.90 9.41 -27.36
N GLN A 594 27.86 9.29 -26.44
CA GLN A 594 28.00 10.24 -25.33
C GLN A 594 28.39 11.61 -25.91
N ARG A 595 27.79 12.69 -25.40
CA ARG A 595 28.23 14.04 -25.79
C ARG A 595 29.64 14.34 -25.23
N PRO A 596 30.42 15.24 -25.85
CA PRO A 596 31.74 15.63 -25.32
C PRO A 596 31.72 16.16 -23.89
N ASP A 597 30.58 16.66 -23.40
CA ASP A 597 30.41 17.14 -22.03
C ASP A 597 29.67 16.15 -21.10
N PHE A 598 29.57 14.87 -21.46
CA PHE A 598 28.80 13.83 -20.76
C PHE A 598 29.06 13.77 -19.25
N SER A 599 30.31 13.92 -18.81
CA SER A 599 30.68 13.96 -17.38
C SER A 599 29.89 15.02 -16.59
N ARG A 600 29.53 16.13 -17.23
CA ARG A 600 28.72 17.22 -16.67
C ARG A 600 27.23 17.10 -17.05
N SER A 601 26.92 16.86 -18.32
CA SER A 601 25.55 16.90 -18.86
C SER A 601 24.78 15.59 -18.70
N GLY A 602 25.47 14.44 -18.75
CA GLY A 602 24.85 13.11 -18.85
C GLY A 602 24.10 12.85 -20.16
N GLN A 603 24.24 13.73 -21.16
CA GLN A 603 23.43 13.74 -22.37
C GLN A 603 24.00 12.87 -23.50
N TRP A 604 23.10 12.36 -24.32
CA TRP A 604 23.38 11.50 -25.47
C TRP A 604 23.04 12.20 -26.78
N GLU A 605 23.91 12.06 -27.78
CA GLU A 605 23.60 12.32 -29.17
C GLU A 605 23.07 11.03 -29.82
N VAL A 606 21.82 11.05 -30.25
CA VAL A 606 21.16 9.95 -30.95
C VAL A 606 21.02 10.35 -32.42
N GLN A 607 21.69 9.62 -33.32
CA GLN A 607 21.50 9.76 -34.76
C GLN A 607 20.43 8.80 -35.24
N THR A 608 19.49 9.31 -36.03
CA THR A 608 18.39 8.57 -36.63
C THR A 608 18.45 8.67 -38.15
N GLU A 609 17.82 7.71 -38.83
CA GLU A 609 17.67 7.63 -40.28
C GLU A 609 16.20 7.29 -40.58
N ASN A 610 15.53 8.14 -41.37
CA ASN A 610 14.15 7.91 -41.78
C ASN A 610 14.08 6.97 -43.01
N LYS A 611 12.86 6.64 -43.45
CA LYS A 611 12.62 5.80 -44.64
C LYS A 611 13.25 6.35 -45.94
N GLU A 612 13.47 7.65 -46.04
CA GLU A 612 14.04 8.33 -47.20
C GLU A 612 15.59 8.35 -47.18
N GLY A 613 16.21 7.84 -46.10
CA GLY A 613 17.65 7.90 -45.88
C GLY A 613 18.13 9.24 -45.28
N HIS A 614 17.22 10.15 -44.95
CA HIS A 614 17.58 11.41 -44.28
C HIS A 614 18.02 11.14 -42.84
N LYS A 615 19.21 11.65 -42.48
CA LYS A 615 19.81 11.47 -41.16
C LYS A 615 19.63 12.70 -40.27
N GLU A 616 18.94 12.53 -39.15
CA GLU A 616 18.78 13.56 -38.13
C GLU A 616 19.67 13.27 -36.92
N LYS A 617 20.10 14.32 -36.21
CA LYS A 617 20.76 14.22 -34.91
C LYS A 617 19.87 14.82 -33.83
N HIS A 618 19.80 14.14 -32.69
CA HIS A 618 18.95 14.53 -31.57
C HIS A 618 19.74 14.48 -30.26
N ILE A 619 19.51 15.45 -29.37
CA ILE A 619 20.07 15.44 -28.02
C ILE A 619 18.98 14.99 -27.03
N PHE A 620 19.36 14.08 -26.14
CA PHE A 620 18.50 13.53 -25.08
C PHE A 620 19.23 13.49 -23.74
N ASP A 621 18.47 13.65 -22.66
CA ASP A 621 18.98 13.60 -21.28
C ASP A 621 19.16 12.17 -20.78
N ALA A 622 18.46 11.21 -21.37
CA ALA A 622 18.65 9.78 -21.12
C ALA A 622 18.18 8.90 -22.30
N VAL A 623 18.59 7.63 -22.32
CA VAL A 623 18.27 6.65 -23.36
C VAL A 623 17.80 5.32 -22.73
N MET A 624 16.65 4.81 -23.21
CA MET A 624 16.14 3.47 -22.91
C MET A 624 16.25 2.59 -24.16
N ILE A 625 17.01 1.50 -24.07
CA ILE A 625 17.20 0.54 -25.17
C ILE A 625 16.18 -0.59 -24.98
N ALA A 626 15.21 -0.71 -25.90
CA ALA A 626 14.09 -1.65 -25.82
C ALA A 626 13.96 -2.53 -27.09
N VAL A 627 15.08 -2.79 -27.77
CA VAL A 627 15.16 -3.51 -29.06
C VAL A 627 14.97 -5.03 -28.96
N GLY A 628 15.03 -5.60 -27.75
CA GLY A 628 14.94 -7.05 -27.53
C GLY A 628 16.22 -7.80 -27.94
N HIS A 629 16.14 -9.14 -28.02
CA HIS A 629 17.29 -10.03 -28.19
C HIS A 629 17.03 -11.29 -29.04
N HIS A 630 15.92 -11.32 -29.79
CA HIS A 630 15.53 -12.43 -30.68
C HIS A 630 15.51 -12.00 -32.16
N ALA A 631 16.36 -11.05 -32.55
CA ALA A 631 16.51 -10.62 -33.94
C ALA A 631 17.52 -11.49 -34.70
N HIS A 632 18.80 -11.47 -34.31
CA HIS A 632 19.87 -12.09 -35.08
C HIS A 632 19.88 -13.62 -34.89
N PRO A 633 19.68 -14.42 -35.95
CA PRO A 633 19.63 -15.89 -35.83
C PRO A 633 21.01 -16.46 -35.51
N ASN A 634 21.08 -17.46 -34.63
CA ASN A 634 22.30 -18.23 -34.41
C ASN A 634 22.29 -19.47 -35.31
N LEU A 635 23.05 -19.46 -36.40
CA LEU A 635 23.11 -20.55 -37.38
C LEU A 635 24.53 -21.16 -37.44
N PRO A 636 24.87 -22.10 -36.54
CA PRO A 636 26.23 -22.63 -36.40
C PRO A 636 26.53 -23.72 -37.44
N LEU A 637 26.53 -23.39 -38.74
CA LEU A 637 26.73 -24.36 -39.83
C LEU A 637 28.02 -25.18 -39.70
N LYS A 638 29.09 -24.58 -39.15
CA LYS A 638 30.37 -25.24 -38.86
C LYS A 638 30.27 -26.45 -37.92
N ASP A 639 29.21 -26.53 -37.11
CA ASP A 639 28.97 -27.65 -36.18
C ASP A 639 28.33 -28.86 -36.89
N PHE A 640 28.02 -28.75 -38.20
CA PHE A 640 27.28 -29.72 -39.00
C PHE A 640 28.00 -30.08 -40.32
N PRO A 641 29.02 -30.96 -40.28
CA PRO A 641 29.82 -31.31 -41.46
C PRO A 641 28.97 -31.85 -42.62
N GLY A 642 29.29 -31.45 -43.86
CA GLY A 642 28.58 -31.90 -45.06
C GLY A 642 27.32 -31.11 -45.40
N ILE A 643 26.91 -30.11 -44.61
CA ILE A 643 25.71 -29.28 -44.86
C ILE A 643 25.81 -28.54 -46.21
N GLU A 644 27.02 -28.20 -46.63
CA GLU A 644 27.35 -27.68 -47.96
C GLU A 644 27.03 -28.64 -49.12
N THR A 645 26.90 -29.94 -48.85
CA THR A 645 26.46 -30.96 -49.83
C THR A 645 24.95 -31.22 -49.79
N PHE A 646 24.23 -30.60 -48.86
CA PHE A 646 22.81 -30.87 -48.65
C PHE A 646 21.97 -30.32 -49.81
N LYS A 647 21.20 -31.20 -50.45
CA LYS A 647 20.39 -30.85 -51.64
C LYS A 647 19.02 -30.24 -51.32
N GLY A 648 18.53 -30.42 -50.09
CA GLY A 648 17.27 -29.85 -49.64
C GLY A 648 17.40 -28.38 -49.22
N LYS A 649 16.27 -27.75 -48.87
CA LYS A 649 16.25 -26.37 -48.35
C LYS A 649 16.60 -26.38 -46.86
N TYR A 650 17.31 -25.36 -46.38
CA TYR A 650 17.50 -25.17 -44.94
C TYR A 650 17.46 -23.70 -44.56
N PHE A 651 16.98 -23.41 -43.34
CA PHE A 651 16.90 -22.05 -42.80
C PHE A 651 16.78 -22.07 -41.27
N HIS A 652 16.87 -20.89 -40.65
CA HIS A 652 16.68 -20.75 -39.20
C HIS A 652 15.19 -20.64 -38.85
N SER A 653 14.80 -21.05 -37.63
CA SER A 653 13.42 -20.93 -37.14
C SER A 653 12.82 -19.52 -37.21
N ARG A 654 13.66 -18.49 -37.35
CA ARG A 654 13.30 -17.09 -37.65
C ARG A 654 12.54 -16.92 -38.97
N ASP A 655 12.92 -17.69 -39.98
CA ASP A 655 12.44 -17.56 -41.36
C ASP A 655 11.26 -18.50 -41.65
N TYR A 656 10.95 -19.40 -40.71
CA TYR A 656 9.75 -20.23 -40.72
C TYR A 656 8.48 -19.38 -40.50
N LYS A 657 7.41 -19.71 -41.22
CA LYS A 657 6.14 -18.94 -41.20
C LYS A 657 4.91 -19.80 -41.05
N THR A 658 4.71 -20.73 -41.98
CA THR A 658 3.54 -21.60 -42.07
C THR A 658 3.95 -22.97 -42.63
N PRO A 659 3.17 -24.04 -42.42
CA PRO A 659 3.57 -25.40 -42.77
C PRO A 659 3.28 -25.82 -44.22
N GLU A 660 2.53 -25.04 -45.02
CA GLU A 660 1.94 -25.51 -46.28
C GLU A 660 2.97 -25.85 -47.37
N GLU A 661 4.11 -25.14 -47.43
CA GLU A 661 5.22 -25.43 -48.35
C GLU A 661 5.78 -26.86 -48.15
N TRP A 662 5.56 -27.45 -46.97
CA TRP A 662 6.19 -28.69 -46.51
C TRP A 662 5.26 -29.90 -46.55
N ARG A 663 4.14 -29.81 -47.26
CA ARG A 663 3.18 -30.90 -47.44
C ARG A 663 3.84 -32.12 -48.11
N GLU A 664 3.64 -33.31 -47.54
CA GLU A 664 4.24 -34.59 -47.98
C GLU A 664 5.78 -34.63 -48.00
N LYS A 665 6.46 -33.66 -47.36
CA LYS A 665 7.93 -33.58 -47.30
C LYS A 665 8.51 -34.28 -46.07
N ARG A 666 9.77 -34.71 -46.13
CA ARG A 666 10.53 -35.21 -44.96
C ARG A 666 11.37 -34.07 -44.38
N VAL A 667 11.18 -33.79 -43.09
CA VAL A 667 11.75 -32.60 -42.43
C VAL A 667 12.57 -32.96 -41.20
N VAL A 668 13.73 -32.32 -41.01
CA VAL A 668 14.51 -32.38 -39.77
C VAL A 668 14.46 -31.03 -39.06
N VAL A 669 14.01 -31.00 -37.81
CA VAL A 669 14.05 -29.81 -36.94
C VAL A 669 15.18 -29.98 -35.92
N ILE A 670 16.15 -29.07 -35.94
CA ILE A 670 17.35 -29.14 -35.10
C ILE A 670 17.16 -28.25 -33.87
N GLY A 671 17.13 -28.88 -32.69
CA GLY A 671 17.13 -28.20 -31.41
C GLY A 671 15.75 -28.10 -30.77
N ILE A 672 15.61 -28.66 -29.58
CA ILE A 672 14.34 -28.71 -28.83
C ILE A 672 14.12 -27.45 -27.95
N GLY A 673 14.19 -26.26 -28.55
CA GLY A 673 13.65 -25.03 -27.95
C GLY A 673 12.12 -24.96 -28.07
N ASN A 674 11.47 -23.93 -27.50
CA ASN A 674 10.04 -23.70 -27.68
C ASN A 674 9.67 -23.66 -29.17
N SER A 675 10.39 -22.85 -29.96
CA SER A 675 10.20 -22.80 -31.42
C SER A 675 10.48 -24.13 -32.10
N GLY A 676 11.46 -24.92 -31.66
CA GLY A 676 11.74 -26.23 -32.25
C GLY A 676 10.64 -27.26 -31.98
N GLY A 677 10.09 -27.27 -30.76
CA GLY A 677 8.95 -28.11 -30.41
C GLY A 677 7.68 -27.71 -31.16
N ASP A 678 7.35 -26.41 -31.18
CA ASP A 678 6.18 -25.88 -31.89
C ASP A 678 6.26 -26.13 -33.40
N ILE A 679 7.39 -25.83 -34.04
CA ILE A 679 7.59 -26.03 -35.48
C ILE A 679 7.53 -27.52 -35.84
N ALA A 680 8.13 -28.41 -35.04
CA ALA A 680 8.03 -29.85 -35.28
C ALA A 680 6.57 -30.36 -35.17
N VAL A 681 5.84 -29.88 -34.16
CA VAL A 681 4.41 -30.21 -33.95
C VAL A 681 3.54 -29.68 -35.09
N GLU A 682 3.78 -28.46 -35.58
CA GLU A 682 3.00 -27.89 -36.67
C GLU A 682 3.28 -28.59 -38.00
N LEU A 683 4.56 -28.79 -38.33
CA LEU A 683 4.97 -29.51 -39.54
C LEU A 683 4.45 -30.95 -39.56
N SER A 684 4.41 -31.65 -38.41
CA SER A 684 3.91 -33.04 -38.32
C SER A 684 2.43 -33.23 -38.65
N ARG A 685 1.70 -32.15 -38.95
CA ARG A 685 0.32 -32.18 -39.45
C ARG A 685 0.24 -32.21 -40.98
N MET A 686 1.32 -31.87 -41.68
CA MET A 686 1.35 -31.68 -43.15
C MET A 686 2.51 -32.46 -43.82
N ALA A 687 3.65 -32.57 -43.14
CA ALA A 687 4.83 -33.28 -43.61
C ALA A 687 4.64 -34.81 -43.56
N LYS A 688 5.29 -35.52 -44.47
CA LYS A 688 5.29 -37.00 -44.54
C LYS A 688 5.98 -37.63 -43.34
N GLN A 689 7.03 -37.00 -42.82
CA GLN A 689 7.68 -37.36 -41.55
C GLN A 689 8.49 -36.18 -41.01
N VAL A 690 8.51 -36.00 -39.68
CA VAL A 690 9.29 -34.97 -38.99
C VAL A 690 10.25 -35.61 -37.98
N PHE A 691 11.54 -35.29 -38.11
CA PHE A 691 12.57 -35.72 -37.17
C PHE A 691 12.98 -34.55 -36.26
N LEU A 692 12.83 -34.69 -34.95
CA LEU A 692 13.24 -33.68 -33.97
C LEU A 692 14.60 -34.06 -33.37
N SER A 693 15.67 -33.44 -33.88
CA SER A 693 17.04 -33.69 -33.43
C SER A 693 17.38 -32.92 -32.16
N THR A 694 17.93 -33.61 -31.15
CA THR A 694 18.40 -32.97 -29.91
C THR A 694 19.71 -33.56 -29.39
N ARG A 695 20.63 -32.67 -28.97
CA ARG A 695 21.92 -33.04 -28.34
C ARG A 695 21.81 -33.52 -26.91
N ARG A 696 20.79 -33.08 -26.17
CA ARG A 696 20.75 -33.17 -24.70
C ARG A 696 19.40 -33.59 -24.13
N GLY A 697 18.36 -33.74 -24.96
CA GLY A 697 16.97 -33.81 -24.49
C GLY A 697 16.45 -32.46 -23.97
N ALA A 698 15.21 -32.46 -23.49
CA ALA A 698 14.61 -31.38 -22.71
C ALA A 698 13.39 -31.89 -21.94
N TRP A 699 13.16 -31.34 -20.75
CA TRP A 699 11.89 -31.51 -20.05
C TRP A 699 10.80 -30.69 -20.75
N ILE A 700 9.63 -31.29 -20.96
CA ILE A 700 8.48 -30.62 -21.59
C ILE A 700 7.45 -30.28 -20.51
N LEU A 701 6.91 -29.07 -20.58
CA LEU A 701 5.79 -28.61 -19.77
C LEU A 701 4.56 -28.37 -20.65
N ASN A 702 3.39 -28.73 -20.13
CA ASN A 702 2.11 -28.35 -20.72
C ASN A 702 1.67 -26.97 -20.18
N ARG A 703 0.99 -26.19 -21.01
CA ARG A 703 0.25 -24.97 -20.60
C ARG A 703 -0.90 -25.34 -19.66
N VAL A 704 -1.52 -26.51 -19.86
CA VAL A 704 -2.62 -27.05 -19.05
C VAL A 704 -2.07 -27.83 -17.86
N GLY A 705 -2.10 -27.22 -16.67
CA GLY A 705 -1.71 -27.84 -15.40
C GLY A 705 -2.84 -28.65 -14.75
N ASP A 706 -2.63 -28.97 -13.46
CA ASP A 706 -3.61 -29.73 -12.65
C ASP A 706 -5.00 -29.10 -12.68
N SER A 707 -6.05 -29.94 -12.69
CA SER A 707 -7.46 -29.51 -12.79
C SER A 707 -7.82 -28.63 -14.00
N GLY A 708 -6.97 -28.57 -15.04
CA GLY A 708 -7.24 -27.83 -16.27
C GLY A 708 -6.96 -26.32 -16.20
N VAL A 709 -6.37 -25.82 -15.11
CA VAL A 709 -5.99 -24.39 -15.00
C VAL A 709 -4.60 -24.12 -15.60
N PRO A 710 -4.27 -22.86 -15.95
CA PRO A 710 -2.94 -22.51 -16.45
C PRO A 710 -1.82 -22.87 -15.46
N LEU A 711 -0.80 -23.59 -15.93
CA LEU A 711 0.32 -24.08 -15.10
C LEU A 711 1.06 -22.95 -14.37
N ASP A 712 1.30 -21.82 -15.04
CA ASP A 712 2.05 -20.70 -14.47
C ASP A 712 1.29 -19.99 -13.33
N MET A 713 -0.04 -20.07 -13.31
CA MET A 713 -0.87 -19.59 -12.19
C MET A 713 -0.86 -20.53 -10.97
N GLN A 714 -0.20 -21.68 -11.05
CA GLN A 714 0.06 -22.55 -9.89
C GLN A 714 1.34 -22.14 -9.15
N PHE A 715 2.19 -21.28 -9.74
CA PHE A 715 3.38 -20.74 -9.09
C PHE A 715 3.03 -19.56 -8.16
N ASN A 716 2.83 -19.88 -6.88
CA ASN A 716 2.57 -18.92 -5.81
C ASN A 716 3.82 -18.68 -4.92
N ARG A 717 3.71 -17.73 -3.99
CA ARG A 717 4.82 -17.33 -3.11
C ARG A 717 5.15 -18.41 -2.06
N LEU A 718 4.16 -19.17 -1.60
CA LEU A 718 4.38 -20.33 -0.72
C LEU A 718 5.19 -21.44 -1.40
N PHE A 719 4.86 -21.80 -2.64
CA PHE A 719 5.61 -22.76 -3.46
C PHE A 719 7.05 -22.31 -3.63
N LYS A 720 7.29 -21.01 -3.82
CA LYS A 720 8.64 -20.46 -3.90
C LYS A 720 9.40 -20.53 -2.57
N LEU A 721 8.73 -20.30 -1.44
CA LEU A 721 9.30 -20.52 -0.11
C LEU A 721 9.68 -21.99 0.10
N MET A 722 8.79 -22.94 -0.24
CA MET A 722 9.08 -24.38 -0.18
C MET A 722 10.28 -24.75 -1.05
N GLN A 723 10.38 -24.21 -2.28
CA GLN A 723 11.55 -24.41 -3.14
C GLN A 723 12.86 -23.88 -2.52
N SER A 724 12.81 -22.82 -1.70
CA SER A 724 13.98 -22.27 -1.04
C SER A 724 14.40 -23.03 0.24
N LEU A 725 13.47 -23.75 0.87
CA LEU A 725 13.71 -24.55 2.07
C LEU A 725 14.14 -25.99 1.77
N LEU A 726 13.64 -26.56 0.66
CA LEU A 726 13.98 -27.93 0.25
C LEU A 726 15.31 -27.98 -0.53
N PRO A 727 16.15 -29.01 -0.32
CA PRO A 727 17.33 -29.23 -1.15
C PRO A 727 16.96 -29.28 -2.65
N PHE A 728 17.69 -28.53 -3.48
CA PHE A 728 17.38 -28.38 -4.91
C PHE A 728 17.22 -29.72 -5.65
N GLY A 729 18.05 -30.72 -5.31
CA GLY A 729 17.95 -32.08 -5.84
C GLY A 729 16.60 -32.75 -5.53
N PHE A 730 16.15 -32.69 -4.28
CA PHE A 730 14.88 -33.27 -3.83
C PHE A 730 13.67 -32.58 -4.48
N PHE A 731 13.67 -31.24 -4.53
CA PHE A 731 12.62 -30.47 -5.21
C PHE A 731 12.54 -30.81 -6.70
N CYS A 732 13.68 -30.95 -7.38
CA CYS A 732 13.71 -31.42 -8.77
C CYS A 732 13.15 -32.84 -8.90
N SER A 733 13.48 -33.79 -8.00
CA SER A 733 12.95 -35.16 -8.05
C SER A 733 11.42 -35.19 -7.97
N LEU A 734 10.84 -34.38 -7.08
CA LEU A 734 9.38 -34.31 -6.94
C LEU A 734 8.71 -33.74 -8.19
N ALA A 735 9.27 -32.69 -8.77
CA ALA A 735 8.73 -32.07 -9.99
C ALA A 735 8.92 -32.98 -11.23
N GLU A 736 10.09 -33.58 -11.40
CA GLU A 736 10.38 -34.55 -12.47
C GLU A 736 9.49 -35.79 -12.36
N SER A 737 9.20 -36.27 -11.14
CA SER A 737 8.26 -37.37 -10.92
C SER A 737 6.85 -37.01 -11.41
N ARG A 738 6.33 -35.82 -11.08
CA ARG A 738 5.02 -35.34 -11.58
C ARG A 738 4.98 -35.18 -13.10
N LEU A 739 6.05 -34.70 -13.72
CA LEU A 739 6.10 -34.63 -15.19
C LEU A 739 6.09 -36.03 -15.82
N ASN A 740 6.85 -36.97 -15.26
CA ASN A 740 6.89 -38.34 -15.75
C ASN A 740 5.59 -39.13 -15.51
N GLN A 741 4.78 -38.76 -14.51
CA GLN A 741 3.42 -39.29 -14.32
C GLN A 741 2.46 -38.91 -15.45
N ARG A 742 2.70 -37.79 -16.14
CA ARG A 742 1.89 -37.39 -17.31
C ARG A 742 2.33 -38.14 -18.57
N PHE A 743 3.64 -38.22 -18.81
CA PHE A 743 4.26 -39.14 -19.78
C PHE A 743 5.75 -39.29 -19.46
N ASN A 744 6.28 -40.50 -19.60
CA ASN A 744 7.66 -40.82 -19.22
C ASN A 744 8.65 -40.24 -20.25
N HIS A 745 9.44 -39.24 -19.85
CA HIS A 745 10.39 -38.56 -20.73
C HIS A 745 11.53 -39.47 -21.23
N ASN A 746 11.87 -40.54 -20.49
CA ASN A 746 12.88 -41.51 -20.94
C ASN A 746 12.35 -42.32 -22.12
N LEU A 747 11.13 -42.83 -21.98
CA LEU A 747 10.43 -43.64 -22.99
C LEU A 747 10.22 -42.87 -24.31
N TYR A 748 10.07 -41.54 -24.21
CA TYR A 748 9.87 -40.64 -25.36
C TYR A 748 11.20 -40.09 -25.93
N SER A 749 12.35 -40.57 -25.44
CA SER A 749 13.69 -40.10 -25.82
C SER A 749 13.95 -38.60 -25.56
N LEU A 750 13.20 -38.00 -24.64
CA LEU A 750 13.26 -36.58 -24.29
C LEU A 750 14.08 -36.29 -23.03
N GLN A 751 14.25 -37.27 -22.13
CA GLN A 751 14.85 -37.04 -20.81
C GLN A 751 16.30 -36.51 -20.92
N PRO A 752 16.59 -35.32 -20.37
CA PRO A 752 17.93 -34.78 -20.39
C PRO A 752 18.78 -35.27 -19.22
N LYS A 753 20.12 -35.16 -19.39
CA LYS A 753 21.10 -35.43 -18.31
C LYS A 753 21.07 -34.41 -17.17
N HIS A 754 20.40 -33.27 -17.35
CA HIS A 754 20.29 -32.21 -16.34
C HIS A 754 18.93 -32.22 -15.63
N ARG A 755 18.89 -31.65 -14.42
CA ARG A 755 17.67 -31.50 -13.62
C ARG A 755 16.69 -30.52 -14.26
N LEU A 756 15.41 -30.61 -13.92
CA LEU A 756 14.32 -29.81 -14.51
C LEU A 756 14.61 -28.31 -14.51
N PHE A 757 15.09 -27.75 -13.40
CA PHE A 757 15.30 -26.32 -13.23
C PHE A 757 16.74 -25.85 -13.50
N SER A 758 17.54 -26.68 -14.16
CA SER A 758 18.91 -26.38 -14.62
C SER A 758 18.99 -25.97 -16.10
N GLN A 759 17.87 -25.91 -16.79
CA GLN A 759 17.73 -25.37 -18.14
C GLN A 759 16.28 -24.89 -18.27
N HIS A 760 16.00 -23.95 -19.18
CA HIS A 760 14.63 -23.60 -19.52
C HIS A 760 13.93 -24.81 -20.15
N PRO A 761 12.85 -25.36 -19.54
CA PRO A 761 12.07 -26.44 -20.13
C PRO A 761 11.29 -25.92 -21.34
N THR A 762 10.88 -26.84 -22.21
CA THR A 762 10.15 -26.52 -23.44
C THR A 762 8.65 -26.58 -23.16
N VAL A 763 7.91 -25.52 -23.45
CA VAL A 763 6.46 -25.46 -23.22
C VAL A 763 5.74 -25.85 -24.50
N ASN A 764 5.16 -27.05 -24.56
CA ASN A 764 4.38 -27.51 -25.71
C ASN A 764 3.34 -28.56 -25.28
N ASP A 765 2.10 -28.40 -25.75
CA ASP A 765 0.97 -29.23 -25.31
C ASP A 765 0.75 -30.50 -26.13
N GLU A 766 1.26 -30.55 -27.36
CA GLU A 766 1.00 -31.61 -28.33
C GLU A 766 2.21 -32.51 -28.60
N LEU A 767 3.43 -32.05 -28.36
CA LEU A 767 4.67 -32.77 -28.71
C LEU A 767 4.70 -34.23 -28.21
N PRO A 768 4.32 -34.55 -26.96
CA PRO A 768 4.22 -35.95 -26.53
C PRO A 768 3.23 -36.75 -27.38
N ASN A 769 2.04 -36.19 -27.68
CA ASN A 769 1.04 -36.87 -28.50
C ASN A 769 1.53 -37.09 -29.94
N ARG A 770 2.28 -36.14 -30.51
CA ARG A 770 2.87 -36.27 -31.87
C ARG A 770 3.98 -37.31 -31.94
N ILE A 771 4.75 -37.47 -30.85
CA ILE A 771 5.75 -38.54 -30.70
C ILE A 771 5.04 -39.89 -30.57
N LEU A 772 4.01 -39.98 -29.71
CA LEU A 772 3.24 -41.21 -29.49
C LEU A 772 2.52 -41.68 -30.77
N SER A 773 2.09 -40.76 -31.64
CA SER A 773 1.50 -41.09 -32.94
C SER A 773 2.52 -41.36 -34.06
N GLY A 774 3.83 -41.31 -33.78
CA GLY A 774 4.89 -41.52 -34.78
C GLY A 774 5.03 -40.43 -35.85
N THR A 775 4.32 -39.31 -35.70
CA THR A 775 4.36 -38.15 -36.63
C THR A 775 5.53 -37.19 -36.36
N VAL A 776 6.12 -37.28 -35.16
CA VAL A 776 7.41 -36.67 -34.81
C VAL A 776 8.30 -37.77 -34.23
N LEU A 777 9.44 -38.03 -34.87
CA LEU A 777 10.43 -38.98 -34.37
C LEU A 777 11.60 -38.22 -33.73
N VAL A 778 11.83 -38.43 -32.42
CA VAL A 778 12.98 -37.82 -31.73
C VAL A 778 14.25 -38.54 -32.17
N LYS A 779 15.28 -37.76 -32.53
CA LYS A 779 16.60 -38.26 -32.93
C LYS A 779 17.69 -37.61 -32.06
N PRO A 780 18.86 -38.24 -31.89
CA PRO A 780 20.00 -37.58 -31.26
C PRO A 780 20.56 -36.48 -32.16
N ASN A 781 21.76 -35.99 -31.87
CA ASN A 781 22.41 -34.98 -32.70
C ASN A 781 22.68 -35.49 -34.12
N ILE A 782 22.79 -34.56 -35.07
CA ILE A 782 23.29 -34.87 -36.41
C ILE A 782 24.81 -34.96 -36.36
N ARG A 783 25.35 -36.05 -36.92
CA ARG A 783 26.78 -36.31 -37.06
C ARG A 783 27.35 -35.70 -38.34
N LYS A 784 26.61 -35.82 -39.45
CA LYS A 784 26.94 -35.23 -40.77
C LYS A 784 25.74 -35.26 -41.71
N PHE A 785 25.79 -34.40 -42.73
CA PHE A 785 24.92 -34.45 -43.91
C PHE A 785 25.62 -35.16 -45.07
N GLN A 786 24.86 -35.86 -45.92
CA GLN A 786 25.37 -36.52 -47.13
C GLN A 786 24.32 -36.45 -48.26
N GLY A 787 24.38 -35.43 -49.12
CA GLY A 787 23.45 -35.31 -50.25
C GLY A 787 22.01 -34.98 -49.80
N SER A 788 21.08 -35.91 -49.94
CA SER A 788 19.72 -35.78 -49.36
C SER A 788 19.57 -36.46 -47.99
N SER A 789 20.61 -37.14 -47.51
CA SER A 789 20.57 -37.97 -46.30
C SER A 789 21.18 -37.28 -45.08
N VAL A 790 20.63 -37.58 -43.90
CA VAL A 790 21.11 -37.08 -42.60
C VAL A 790 21.54 -38.25 -41.73
N VAL A 791 22.79 -38.22 -41.28
CA VAL A 791 23.38 -39.25 -40.40
C VAL A 791 23.40 -38.73 -38.96
N PHE A 792 22.83 -39.49 -38.04
CA PHE A 792 22.73 -39.14 -36.62
C PHE A 792 23.86 -39.80 -35.78
N ASP A 793 24.06 -39.29 -34.56
CA ASP A 793 25.12 -39.76 -33.64
C ASP A 793 24.94 -41.23 -33.20
N ASP A 794 23.71 -41.76 -33.23
CA ASP A 794 23.40 -43.19 -32.97
C ASP A 794 23.71 -44.11 -34.16
N GLY A 795 24.17 -43.56 -35.28
CA GLY A 795 24.40 -44.29 -36.52
C GLY A 795 23.17 -44.50 -37.38
N THR A 796 21.98 -44.05 -36.95
CA THR A 796 20.79 -44.06 -37.83
C THR A 796 20.97 -43.05 -38.96
N VAL A 797 20.42 -43.41 -40.13
CA VAL A 797 20.43 -42.57 -41.34
C VAL A 797 18.99 -42.37 -41.76
N GLU A 798 18.64 -41.13 -42.10
CA GLU A 798 17.36 -40.80 -42.71
C GLU A 798 17.63 -40.18 -44.08
N ASP A 799 17.20 -40.89 -45.12
CA ASP A 799 17.33 -40.46 -46.52
C ASP A 799 16.22 -39.49 -46.93
N ASP A 800 16.35 -38.90 -48.11
CA ASP A 800 15.36 -38.05 -48.77
C ASP A 800 14.79 -36.92 -47.89
N ILE A 801 15.64 -36.25 -47.11
CA ILE A 801 15.26 -35.08 -46.33
C ILE A 801 15.16 -33.85 -47.27
N ASP A 802 13.96 -33.29 -47.36
CA ASP A 802 13.69 -32.10 -48.18
C ASP A 802 14.03 -30.79 -47.45
N LEU A 803 13.85 -30.76 -46.13
CA LEU A 803 13.98 -29.55 -45.29
C LEU A 803 14.76 -29.80 -44.00
N VAL A 804 15.62 -28.84 -43.65
CA VAL A 804 16.25 -28.72 -42.32
C VAL A 804 15.92 -27.36 -41.68
N VAL A 805 15.23 -27.36 -40.54
CA VAL A 805 14.94 -26.14 -39.76
C VAL A 805 15.87 -26.04 -38.56
N PHE A 806 16.72 -25.03 -38.53
CA PHE A 806 17.61 -24.74 -37.40
C PHE A 806 16.88 -23.94 -36.32
N ALA A 807 16.36 -24.59 -35.28
CA ALA A 807 15.79 -23.97 -34.09
C ALA A 807 16.87 -23.73 -33.00
N THR A 808 18.05 -23.27 -33.44
CA THR A 808 19.29 -23.17 -32.66
C THR A 808 19.42 -21.90 -31.82
N GLY A 809 18.39 -21.05 -31.79
CA GLY A 809 18.31 -19.85 -30.95
C GLY A 809 18.89 -18.60 -31.62
N TYR A 810 19.13 -17.55 -30.83
CA TYR A 810 19.47 -16.21 -31.33
C TYR A 810 20.71 -15.66 -30.65
N THR A 811 21.35 -14.69 -31.31
CA THR A 811 22.36 -13.80 -30.71
C THR A 811 21.79 -12.39 -30.56
N PHE A 812 22.44 -11.57 -29.74
CA PHE A 812 22.09 -10.16 -29.59
C PHE A 812 23.33 -9.26 -29.67
N SER A 813 23.12 -8.05 -30.16
CA SER A 813 24.14 -7.00 -30.26
C SER A 813 23.48 -5.63 -30.20
N PHE A 814 24.27 -4.58 -29.97
CA PHE A 814 23.80 -3.19 -29.95
C PHE A 814 24.65 -2.37 -30.94
N PRO A 815 24.46 -2.55 -32.26
CA PRO A 815 25.38 -2.00 -33.27
C PRO A 815 25.40 -0.47 -33.33
N PHE A 816 24.38 0.18 -32.79
CA PHE A 816 24.29 1.63 -32.63
C PHE A 816 24.97 2.16 -31.35
N LEU A 817 25.57 1.31 -30.51
CA LEU A 817 26.19 1.72 -29.24
C LEU A 817 27.67 1.33 -29.24
N SER A 818 28.54 2.21 -28.74
CA SER A 818 29.97 1.92 -28.64
C SER A 818 30.24 0.71 -27.74
N SER A 819 31.16 -0.16 -28.16
CA SER A 819 31.66 -1.29 -27.37
C SER A 819 32.33 -0.84 -26.06
N SER A 820 32.81 0.41 -25.97
CA SER A 820 33.32 1.01 -24.73
C SER A 820 32.23 1.30 -23.69
N VAL A 821 30.98 1.49 -24.12
CA VAL A 821 29.83 1.68 -23.23
C VAL A 821 29.21 0.33 -22.86
N LEU A 822 29.08 -0.57 -23.83
CA LEU A 822 28.49 -1.89 -23.61
C LEU A 822 29.06 -2.95 -24.57
N SER A 823 30.04 -3.71 -24.09
CA SER A 823 30.56 -4.88 -24.81
C SER A 823 29.59 -6.07 -24.71
N VAL A 824 29.31 -6.72 -25.84
CA VAL A 824 28.63 -8.03 -25.88
C VAL A 824 29.56 -9.05 -26.51
N ALA A 825 29.79 -10.18 -25.84
CA ALA A 825 30.58 -11.30 -26.35
C ALA A 825 29.91 -12.62 -25.91
N ASP A 826 29.76 -13.59 -26.81
CA ASP A 826 29.11 -14.89 -26.54
C ASP A 826 27.74 -14.79 -25.83
N ASN A 827 26.89 -13.83 -26.24
CA ASN A 827 25.62 -13.48 -25.59
C ASN A 827 25.76 -13.09 -24.10
N LYS A 828 26.94 -12.74 -23.61
CA LYS A 828 27.18 -12.19 -22.27
C LYS A 828 27.41 -10.69 -22.36
N THR A 829 26.92 -9.98 -21.35
CA THR A 829 27.14 -8.54 -21.18
C THR A 829 27.15 -8.18 -19.70
N SER A 830 27.96 -7.21 -19.30
CA SER A 830 28.09 -6.77 -17.91
C SER A 830 27.10 -5.64 -17.62
N LEU A 831 25.89 -6.00 -17.22
CA LEU A 831 24.83 -5.06 -16.84
C LEU A 831 24.37 -5.31 -15.40
N TYR A 832 24.40 -4.28 -14.56
CA TYR A 832 23.87 -4.32 -13.21
C TYR A 832 22.37 -4.62 -13.25
N LYS A 833 21.99 -5.75 -12.64
CA LYS A 833 20.65 -6.36 -12.72
C LYS A 833 20.08 -6.44 -14.15
N TYR A 834 20.94 -6.63 -15.17
CA TYR A 834 20.56 -6.61 -16.59
C TYR A 834 19.92 -5.30 -17.11
N VAL A 835 20.14 -4.16 -16.42
CA VAL A 835 19.62 -2.84 -16.82
C VAL A 835 20.72 -1.82 -17.09
N TYR A 836 21.71 -1.64 -16.20
CA TYR A 836 22.66 -0.52 -16.30
C TYR A 836 24.10 -0.96 -16.59
N PRO A 837 24.82 -0.32 -17.52
CA PRO A 837 26.27 -0.47 -17.61
C PRO A 837 26.95 0.09 -16.35
N PRO A 838 27.78 -0.70 -15.63
CA PRO A 838 28.30 -0.33 -14.32
C PRO A 838 29.40 0.74 -14.34
N GLY A 839 29.96 1.07 -15.51
CA GLY A 839 31.05 2.03 -15.69
C GLY A 839 30.63 3.43 -16.19
N LEU A 840 29.33 3.73 -16.29
CA LEU A 840 28.87 5.05 -16.73
C LEU A 840 28.93 6.09 -15.60
N GLU A 841 29.66 7.18 -15.82
CA GLU A 841 29.75 8.33 -14.89
C GLU A 841 28.38 8.94 -14.54
N ARG A 842 27.44 8.91 -15.49
CA ARG A 842 26.05 9.36 -15.32
C ARG A 842 25.11 8.19 -15.68
N PRO A 843 24.20 7.77 -14.77
CA PRO A 843 23.31 6.64 -15.01
C PRO A 843 22.10 7.03 -15.88
N THR A 844 22.37 7.52 -17.09
CA THR A 844 21.38 8.03 -18.06
C THR A 844 21.17 7.09 -19.25
N LEU A 845 21.64 5.85 -19.18
CA LEU A 845 21.35 4.80 -20.16
C LEU A 845 20.89 3.53 -19.44
N ALA A 846 19.79 2.93 -19.93
CA ALA A 846 19.21 1.71 -19.40
C ALA A 846 18.80 0.76 -20.53
N VAL A 847 19.10 -0.53 -20.38
CA VAL A 847 18.66 -1.60 -21.26
C VAL A 847 17.44 -2.28 -20.65
N ILE A 848 16.36 -2.45 -21.42
CA ILE A 848 15.06 -2.93 -20.95
C ILE A 848 14.66 -4.18 -21.75
N GLY A 849 14.24 -5.24 -21.06
CA GLY A 849 13.82 -6.51 -21.65
C GLY A 849 14.96 -7.49 -22.00
N LEU A 850 16.22 -7.19 -21.67
CA LEU A 850 17.36 -8.11 -21.90
C LEU A 850 17.49 -9.18 -20.79
N VAL A 851 16.44 -9.97 -20.59
CA VAL A 851 16.43 -11.10 -19.65
C VAL A 851 15.56 -12.26 -20.15
N GLN A 852 15.84 -13.48 -19.67
CA GLN A 852 15.07 -14.68 -19.98
C GLN A 852 14.55 -15.34 -18.67
N PRO A 853 13.37 -14.92 -18.19
CA PRO A 853 12.75 -15.47 -16.98
C PRO A 853 12.14 -16.87 -17.18
N LEU A 854 11.99 -17.62 -16.09
CA LEU A 854 10.92 -18.62 -15.97
C LEU A 854 9.61 -17.89 -15.62
N GLY A 855 9.01 -17.21 -16.60
CA GLY A 855 7.82 -16.37 -16.42
C GLY A 855 7.61 -15.39 -17.59
N ALA A 856 6.71 -14.41 -17.41
CA ALA A 856 6.41 -13.42 -18.46
C ALA A 856 7.43 -12.28 -18.51
N ILE A 857 7.76 -11.81 -19.71
CA ILE A 857 8.73 -10.71 -19.93
C ILE A 857 8.09 -9.32 -19.78
N MET A 858 6.81 -9.14 -20.11
CA MET A 858 6.16 -7.82 -20.11
C MET A 858 6.10 -7.17 -18.72
N PRO A 859 5.73 -7.88 -17.62
CA PRO A 859 5.80 -7.30 -16.27
C PRO A 859 7.23 -6.96 -15.83
N ILE A 860 8.21 -7.76 -16.28
CA ILE A 860 9.62 -7.49 -15.98
C ILE A 860 10.10 -6.23 -16.69
N ALA A 861 9.81 -6.10 -17.99
CA ALA A 861 10.17 -4.91 -18.75
C ALA A 861 9.49 -3.65 -18.19
N GLU A 862 8.25 -3.76 -17.71
CA GLU A 862 7.57 -2.69 -16.98
C GLU A 862 8.29 -2.35 -15.66
N MET A 863 8.65 -3.34 -14.85
CA MET A 863 9.35 -3.12 -13.58
C MET A 863 10.76 -2.52 -13.78
N GLN A 864 11.48 -2.99 -14.80
CA GLN A 864 12.76 -2.40 -15.24
C GLN A 864 12.56 -0.94 -15.69
N ALA A 865 11.51 -0.64 -16.47
CA ALA A 865 11.20 0.70 -16.92
C ALA A 865 10.81 1.65 -15.76
N ARG A 866 10.00 1.18 -14.80
CA ARG A 866 9.67 1.92 -13.56
C ARG A 866 10.90 2.24 -12.72
N TRP A 867 11.91 1.36 -12.70
CA TRP A 867 13.17 1.65 -12.02
C TRP A 867 14.04 2.62 -12.83
N ALA A 868 14.14 2.43 -14.15
CA ALA A 868 14.91 3.26 -15.08
C ALA A 868 14.48 4.73 -15.07
N THR A 869 13.19 5.01 -15.22
CA THR A 869 12.68 6.38 -15.24
C THR A 869 12.91 7.12 -13.92
N ARG A 870 12.86 6.39 -12.79
CA ARG A 870 13.14 6.94 -11.47
C ARG A 870 14.62 7.23 -11.22
N VAL A 871 15.53 6.40 -11.74
CA VAL A 871 16.97 6.72 -11.74
C VAL A 871 17.27 7.89 -12.65
N PHE A 872 16.64 7.97 -13.83
CA PHE A 872 16.79 9.10 -14.75
C PHE A 872 16.26 10.44 -14.18
N LYS A 873 15.32 10.40 -13.24
CA LYS A 873 14.90 11.57 -12.44
C LYS A 873 15.79 11.84 -11.22
N GLY A 874 16.67 10.91 -10.84
CA GLY A 874 17.46 10.98 -9.60
C GLY A 874 16.69 10.61 -8.33
N LEU A 875 15.46 10.09 -8.44
CA LEU A 875 14.66 9.59 -7.32
C LEU A 875 15.21 8.29 -6.73
N ASN A 876 15.89 7.51 -7.57
CA ASN A 876 16.65 6.33 -7.18
C ASN A 876 18.12 6.53 -7.59
N LYS A 877 19.06 6.06 -6.75
CA LYS A 877 20.50 6.10 -7.04
C LYS A 877 21.01 4.68 -7.22
N LEU A 878 21.95 4.49 -8.15
CA LEU A 878 22.69 3.24 -8.28
C LEU A 878 23.80 3.19 -7.21
N PRO A 879 24.19 1.99 -6.74
CA PRO A 879 25.34 1.84 -5.85
C PRO A 879 26.66 2.05 -6.61
N PRO A 880 27.80 2.19 -5.92
CA PRO A 880 29.11 2.35 -6.55
C PRO A 880 29.48 1.19 -7.49
N MET A 881 30.36 1.45 -8.46
CA MET A 881 30.78 0.49 -9.49
C MET A 881 31.21 -0.86 -8.91
N ASP A 882 32.04 -0.89 -7.86
CA ASP A 882 32.50 -2.14 -7.23
C ASP A 882 31.35 -2.99 -6.67
N THR A 883 30.32 -2.33 -6.13
CA THR A 883 29.11 -3.01 -5.63
C THR A 883 28.28 -3.57 -6.78
N MET A 884 28.14 -2.81 -7.88
CA MET A 884 27.48 -3.29 -9.09
C MET A 884 28.23 -4.48 -9.71
N MET A 885 29.55 -4.41 -9.81
CA MET A 885 30.40 -5.49 -10.34
C MET A 885 30.36 -6.74 -9.45
N LYS A 886 30.31 -6.59 -8.13
CA LYS A 886 30.14 -7.69 -7.18
C LYS A 886 28.78 -8.38 -7.32
N ASP A 887 27.70 -7.62 -7.54
CA ASP A 887 26.36 -8.17 -7.81
C ASP A 887 26.32 -8.91 -9.16
N ILE A 888 26.88 -8.33 -10.22
CA ILE A 888 27.00 -8.95 -11.55
C ILE A 888 27.76 -10.29 -11.44
N LYS A 889 28.93 -10.31 -10.78
CA LYS A 889 29.70 -11.53 -10.57
C LYS A 889 28.91 -12.56 -9.76
N GLY A 890 28.33 -12.17 -8.62
CA GLY A 890 27.53 -13.07 -7.80
C GLY A 890 26.28 -13.63 -8.50
N MET A 891 25.71 -12.90 -9.46
CA MET A 891 24.62 -13.36 -10.31
C MET A 891 25.11 -14.36 -11.37
N ALA A 892 26.26 -14.09 -12.00
CA ALA A 892 26.92 -15.00 -12.94
C ALA A 892 27.32 -16.32 -12.27
N ASP A 893 27.91 -16.27 -11.07
CA ASP A 893 28.29 -17.44 -10.28
C ASP A 893 27.06 -18.30 -9.91
N LYS A 894 25.98 -17.67 -9.43
CA LYS A 894 24.70 -18.36 -9.16
C LYS A 894 24.09 -18.99 -10.41
N MET A 895 24.18 -18.31 -11.56
CA MET A 895 23.71 -18.84 -12.83
C MET A 895 24.55 -20.04 -13.27
N ALA A 896 25.89 -19.98 -13.16
CA ALA A 896 26.80 -21.07 -13.50
C ALA A 896 26.63 -22.31 -12.61
N MET A 897 26.30 -22.14 -11.32
CA MET A 897 26.00 -23.26 -10.42
C MET A 897 24.67 -23.95 -10.72
N ARG A 898 23.66 -23.23 -11.25
CA ARG A 898 22.31 -23.77 -11.48
C ARG A 898 22.09 -24.24 -12.92
N TYR A 899 22.53 -23.45 -13.90
CA TYR A 899 22.18 -23.63 -15.31
C TYR A 899 23.28 -24.29 -16.14
N VAL A 900 22.88 -25.11 -17.11
CA VAL A 900 23.82 -25.76 -18.02
C VAL A 900 24.49 -24.73 -18.94
N THR A 901 25.81 -24.63 -18.86
CA THR A 901 26.67 -23.75 -19.68
C THR A 901 26.34 -23.87 -21.18
N SER A 902 25.88 -22.77 -21.77
CA SER A 902 25.67 -22.59 -23.22
C SER A 902 25.44 -21.11 -23.54
N GLN A 903 25.65 -20.69 -24.80
CA GLN A 903 25.30 -19.34 -25.30
C GLN A 903 23.78 -19.02 -25.24
N ARG A 904 22.93 -20.03 -25.03
CA ARG A 904 21.48 -19.86 -24.77
C ARG A 904 21.20 -19.50 -23.31
N HIS A 905 22.13 -19.80 -22.39
CA HIS A 905 21.95 -19.61 -20.95
C HIS A 905 22.92 -18.56 -20.37
N THR A 906 22.74 -17.30 -20.75
CA THR A 906 23.57 -16.16 -20.34
C THR A 906 22.83 -15.01 -19.63
N ILE A 907 21.49 -15.02 -19.60
CA ILE A 907 20.65 -13.91 -19.09
C ILE A 907 19.43 -14.42 -18.29
N GLN A 908 19.59 -15.54 -17.59
CA GLN A 908 18.49 -16.22 -16.88
C GLN A 908 18.17 -15.53 -15.55
N VAL A 909 16.87 -15.35 -15.31
CA VAL A 909 16.35 -14.85 -14.03
C VAL A 909 15.20 -15.72 -13.50
N ASP A 910 15.01 -15.72 -12.20
CA ASP A 910 13.91 -16.38 -11.52
C ASP A 910 12.79 -15.35 -11.28
N TYR A 911 11.61 -15.54 -11.90
CA TYR A 911 10.61 -14.48 -12.07
C TYR A 911 10.26 -13.75 -10.76
N ILE A 912 9.85 -14.50 -9.72
CA ILE A 912 9.43 -13.90 -8.44
C ILE A 912 10.62 -13.22 -7.75
N LEU A 913 11.79 -13.86 -7.70
CA LEU A 913 12.95 -13.29 -7.00
C LEU A 913 13.48 -12.01 -7.66
N TYR A 914 13.48 -11.98 -8.99
CA TYR A 914 13.93 -10.83 -9.77
C TYR A 914 12.90 -9.69 -9.76
N MET A 915 11.61 -10.00 -9.92
CA MET A 915 10.54 -9.00 -9.76
C MET A 915 10.52 -8.42 -8.35
N ASP A 916 10.67 -9.24 -7.30
CA ASP A 916 10.75 -8.75 -5.92
C ASP A 916 12.00 -7.90 -5.67
N ASP A 917 13.14 -8.24 -6.27
CA ASP A 917 14.38 -7.46 -6.16
C ASP A 917 14.27 -6.09 -6.83
N LEU A 918 13.77 -6.02 -8.07
CA LEU A 918 13.48 -4.74 -8.72
C LEU A 918 12.38 -3.96 -7.99
N ALA A 919 11.34 -4.64 -7.48
CA ALA A 919 10.29 -4.01 -6.70
C ALA A 919 10.79 -3.40 -5.38
N ARG A 920 11.87 -3.94 -4.77
CA ARG A 920 12.58 -3.28 -3.67
C ARG A 920 13.26 -1.99 -4.12
N GLN A 921 13.90 -1.99 -5.29
CA GLN A 921 14.54 -0.78 -5.84
C GLN A 921 13.50 0.33 -6.11
N VAL A 922 12.35 -0.03 -6.68
CA VAL A 922 11.26 0.93 -6.98
C VAL A 922 10.47 1.33 -5.71
N GLY A 923 10.45 0.50 -4.67
CA GLY A 923 9.71 0.72 -3.43
C GLY A 923 8.25 0.25 -3.48
N VAL A 924 7.98 -0.82 -4.24
CA VAL A 924 6.62 -1.34 -4.55
C VAL A 924 6.42 -2.82 -4.18
N LEU A 925 7.41 -3.43 -3.51
CA LEU A 925 7.32 -4.81 -3.02
C LEU A 925 6.17 -4.95 -1.99
N PRO A 926 5.15 -5.80 -2.22
CA PRO A 926 4.12 -6.06 -1.21
C PRO A 926 4.71 -6.70 0.05
N SER A 927 4.37 -6.15 1.21
CA SER A 927 4.78 -6.72 2.50
C SER A 927 3.75 -7.76 2.97
N PHE A 928 4.10 -9.05 2.95
CA PHE A 928 3.15 -10.17 3.16
C PHE A 928 2.53 -10.21 4.54
N LEU A 929 3.34 -10.08 5.59
CA LEU A 929 2.85 -9.96 6.96
C LEU A 929 1.84 -8.80 7.04
N ARG A 930 2.17 -7.69 6.37
CA ARG A 930 1.32 -6.50 6.30
C ARG A 930 0.13 -6.58 5.34
N LEU A 931 -0.05 -7.68 4.62
CA LEU A 931 -1.23 -7.96 3.84
C LEU A 931 -2.12 -8.95 4.57
N LEU A 932 -1.55 -10.06 5.05
CA LEU A 932 -2.26 -11.12 5.80
C LEU A 932 -3.05 -10.60 7.00
N LEU A 933 -2.55 -9.54 7.63
CA LEU A 933 -3.20 -8.96 8.78
C LEU A 933 -3.86 -7.59 8.47
N ARG A 934 -3.68 -6.98 7.26
CA ARG A 934 -4.31 -5.70 6.83
C ARG A 934 -5.56 -5.92 5.97
N ASP A 935 -5.59 -7.04 5.26
CA ASP A 935 -6.70 -7.53 4.48
C ASP A 935 -6.44 -9.03 4.33
N PRO A 936 -6.86 -9.88 5.29
CA PRO A 936 -6.52 -11.30 5.28
C PRO A 936 -6.94 -11.98 3.97
N ARG A 937 -8.07 -11.58 3.37
CA ARG A 937 -8.51 -12.13 2.08
C ARG A 937 -7.50 -11.81 0.97
N LEU A 938 -7.03 -10.57 0.87
CA LEU A 938 -5.98 -10.19 -0.09
C LEU A 938 -4.63 -10.82 0.26
N GLY A 939 -4.24 -10.87 1.53
CA GLY A 939 -2.98 -11.45 1.97
C GLY A 939 -2.86 -12.95 1.71
N LEU A 940 -3.90 -13.73 2.00
CA LEU A 940 -3.97 -15.14 1.58
C LEU A 940 -3.94 -15.25 0.05
N SER A 941 -4.64 -14.38 -0.68
CA SER A 941 -4.63 -14.39 -2.15
C SER A 941 -3.25 -14.05 -2.75
N VAL A 942 -2.45 -13.21 -2.09
CA VAL A 942 -1.08 -12.86 -2.51
C VAL A 942 -0.07 -13.96 -2.16
N LEU A 943 -0.26 -14.66 -1.03
CA LEU A 943 0.63 -15.71 -0.56
C LEU A 943 0.40 -17.07 -1.25
N LEU A 944 -0.87 -17.52 -1.25
CA LEU A 944 -1.31 -18.83 -1.74
C LEU A 944 -1.82 -18.78 -3.19
N GLY A 945 -2.24 -17.60 -3.65
CA GLY A 945 -2.62 -17.39 -5.04
C GLY A 945 -1.43 -17.03 -5.95
N PRO A 946 -1.67 -16.98 -7.26
CA PRO A 946 -0.65 -16.73 -8.28
C PRO A 946 0.04 -15.38 -8.08
N CYS A 947 1.34 -15.32 -8.39
CA CYS A 947 2.14 -14.09 -8.31
C CYS A 947 1.92 -13.18 -9.53
N THR A 948 0.68 -12.72 -9.69
CA THR A 948 0.25 -11.82 -10.78
C THR A 948 0.88 -10.42 -10.67
N PRO A 949 1.11 -9.73 -11.79
CA PRO A 949 1.81 -8.46 -11.84
C PRO A 949 1.09 -7.33 -11.09
N TYR A 950 -0.24 -7.41 -10.94
CA TYR A 950 -1.06 -6.51 -10.12
C TYR A 950 -0.52 -6.34 -8.69
N GLN A 951 0.13 -7.36 -8.12
CA GLN A 951 0.72 -7.32 -6.78
C GLN A 951 1.73 -6.16 -6.61
N TYR A 952 2.41 -5.75 -7.69
CA TYR A 952 3.40 -4.68 -7.69
C TYR A 952 2.82 -3.28 -7.98
N ARG A 953 1.49 -3.15 -8.02
CA ARG A 953 0.74 -1.88 -8.05
C ARG A 953 -0.17 -1.72 -6.82
N LEU A 954 -0.08 -2.63 -5.84
CA LEU A 954 -0.79 -2.53 -4.55
C LEU A 954 -0.30 -1.35 -3.69
N TYR A 955 0.98 -1.01 -3.77
CA TYR A 955 1.65 0.00 -2.95
C TYR A 955 2.75 0.73 -3.74
N GLY A 956 3.23 1.85 -3.19
CA GLY A 956 4.38 2.59 -3.70
C GLY A 956 4.07 3.49 -4.90
N PRO A 957 5.10 4.07 -5.55
CA PRO A 957 4.93 4.99 -6.68
C PRO A 957 4.19 4.34 -7.85
N GLY A 958 3.15 5.02 -8.36
CA GLY A 958 2.29 4.52 -9.42
C GLY A 958 1.30 3.44 -8.98
N GLN A 959 0.85 3.44 -7.71
CA GLN A 959 -0.22 2.57 -7.22
C GLN A 959 -1.46 2.62 -8.12
N TRP A 960 -2.11 1.48 -8.35
CA TRP A 960 -3.33 1.37 -9.16
C TRP A 960 -4.52 0.95 -8.30
N ALA A 961 -5.57 1.77 -8.28
CA ALA A 961 -6.76 1.53 -7.44
C ALA A 961 -7.46 0.18 -7.75
N GLY A 962 -7.40 -0.27 -9.02
CA GLY A 962 -7.96 -1.56 -9.43
C GLY A 962 -7.16 -2.79 -8.97
N ALA A 963 -5.91 -2.64 -8.50
CA ALA A 963 -5.00 -3.75 -8.27
C ALA A 963 -5.55 -4.79 -7.28
N ARG A 964 -6.17 -4.33 -6.18
CA ARG A 964 -6.84 -5.21 -5.21
C ARG A 964 -7.94 -6.03 -5.85
N GLN A 965 -8.83 -5.37 -6.60
CA GLN A 965 -9.97 -6.04 -7.23
C GLN A 965 -9.51 -7.00 -8.30
N ALA A 966 -8.49 -6.63 -9.10
CA ALA A 966 -7.88 -7.48 -10.11
C ALA A 966 -7.34 -8.79 -9.50
N ILE A 967 -6.59 -8.73 -8.39
CA ILE A 967 -6.08 -9.93 -7.69
C ILE A 967 -7.22 -10.81 -7.19
N LEU A 968 -8.25 -10.23 -6.57
CA LEU A 968 -9.36 -10.99 -5.99
C LEU A 968 -10.30 -11.64 -7.03
N THR A 969 -10.30 -11.14 -8.27
CA THR A 969 -11.16 -11.61 -9.38
C THR A 969 -10.39 -12.25 -10.54
N GLN A 970 -9.08 -12.46 -10.41
CA GLN A 970 -8.24 -13.05 -11.46
C GLN A 970 -8.73 -14.45 -11.87
N TRP A 971 -9.20 -15.26 -10.92
CA TRP A 971 -9.75 -16.59 -11.20
C TRP A 971 -11.10 -16.53 -11.94
N ASP A 972 -11.89 -15.47 -11.76
CA ASP A 972 -13.14 -15.28 -12.50
C ASP A 972 -12.85 -14.94 -13.97
N ARG A 973 -11.88 -14.05 -14.23
CA ARG A 973 -11.41 -13.72 -15.59
C ARG A 973 -10.72 -14.90 -16.28
N VAL A 974 -10.05 -15.77 -15.53
CA VAL A 974 -9.47 -17.03 -16.05
C VAL A 974 -10.57 -18.03 -16.41
N ALA A 975 -11.62 -18.12 -15.59
CA ALA A 975 -12.72 -19.04 -15.81
C ALA A 975 -13.66 -18.60 -16.95
N LYS A 976 -13.90 -17.29 -17.12
CA LYS A 976 -14.85 -16.73 -18.11
C LYS A 976 -14.68 -17.28 -19.54
N PRO A 977 -13.50 -17.27 -20.18
CA PRO A 977 -13.33 -17.78 -21.55
C PRO A 977 -13.43 -19.31 -21.64
N MET A 978 -13.40 -20.03 -20.51
CA MET A 978 -13.52 -21.50 -20.46
C MET A 978 -14.95 -21.95 -20.13
N LYS A 979 -15.74 -21.12 -19.40
CA LYS A 979 -17.13 -21.38 -19.02
C LYS A 979 -18.13 -20.90 -20.07
N THR A 980 -17.89 -21.21 -21.34
CA THR A 980 -18.74 -20.77 -22.48
C THR A 980 -20.09 -21.48 -22.57
N ARG A 981 -20.29 -22.57 -21.81
CA ARG A 981 -21.56 -23.29 -21.70
C ARG A 981 -21.97 -23.42 -20.22
N PRO A 982 -23.21 -23.06 -19.83
CA PRO A 982 -23.69 -23.35 -18.49
C PRO A 982 -23.81 -24.86 -18.28
N VAL A 983 -23.31 -25.35 -17.15
CA VAL A 983 -23.47 -26.74 -16.70
C VAL A 983 -24.23 -26.69 -15.38
N PRO A 984 -25.33 -27.45 -15.22
CA PRO A 984 -26.05 -27.49 -13.95
C PRO A 984 -25.12 -27.86 -12.81
N GLU A 985 -25.07 -27.04 -11.75
CA GLU A 985 -24.27 -27.36 -10.58
C GLU A 985 -24.87 -28.58 -9.87
N CYS A 986 -24.24 -29.74 -10.08
CA CYS A 986 -24.49 -30.90 -9.24
C CYS A 986 -24.05 -30.53 -7.82
N LYS A 987 -25.03 -30.29 -6.93
CA LYS A 987 -24.82 -30.00 -5.50
C LYS A 987 -24.24 -31.22 -4.79
N ARG A 988 -22.96 -31.51 -5.04
CA ARG A 988 -22.18 -32.43 -4.23
C ARG A 988 -21.96 -31.77 -2.87
N SER A 989 -22.73 -32.25 -1.89
CA SER A 989 -22.41 -32.10 -0.48
C SER A 989 -21.00 -32.67 -0.25
N SER A 990 -20.00 -31.79 -0.29
CA SER A 990 -18.63 -32.14 0.01
C SER A 990 -18.44 -31.97 1.51
N THR A 991 -18.37 -33.06 2.24
CA THR A 991 -17.98 -33.10 3.67
C THR A 991 -16.47 -32.91 3.87
N LEU A 992 -15.71 -32.83 2.77
CA LEU A 992 -14.25 -32.69 2.76
C LEU A 992 -13.71 -31.41 3.44
N PRO A 993 -14.35 -30.23 3.33
CA PRO A 993 -13.92 -29.04 4.08
C PRO A 993 -14.03 -29.27 5.58
N LEU A 994 -15.10 -29.95 6.04
CA LEU A 994 -15.32 -30.26 7.45
C LEU A 994 -14.23 -31.20 7.97
N LEU A 995 -13.90 -32.26 7.22
CA LEU A 995 -12.80 -33.17 7.55
C LEU A 995 -11.45 -32.47 7.58
N LEU A 996 -11.13 -31.60 6.61
CA LEU A 996 -9.88 -30.82 6.62
C LEU A 996 -9.81 -29.81 7.78
N THR A 997 -10.93 -29.16 8.14
CA THR A 997 -10.98 -28.31 9.34
C THR A 997 -10.84 -29.12 10.62
N MET A 998 -11.41 -30.33 10.69
CA MET A 998 -11.25 -31.24 11.83
C MET A 998 -9.83 -31.81 11.93
N SER A 999 -9.17 -32.12 10.81
CA SER A 999 -7.76 -32.54 10.80
C SER A 999 -6.84 -31.41 11.26
N GLY A 1000 -7.06 -30.18 10.77
CA GLY A 1000 -6.31 -29.00 11.21
C GLY A 1000 -6.54 -28.66 12.67
N ALA A 1001 -7.80 -28.71 13.13
CA ALA A 1001 -8.16 -28.51 14.53
C ALA A 1001 -7.61 -29.62 15.44
N ALA A 1002 -7.59 -30.88 15.00
CA ALA A 1002 -6.99 -31.99 15.74
C ALA A 1002 -5.46 -31.85 15.84
N LEU A 1003 -4.78 -31.45 14.75
CA LEU A 1003 -3.33 -31.20 14.80
C LEU A 1003 -3.01 -30.03 15.75
N LEU A 1004 -3.78 -28.95 15.67
CA LEU A 1004 -3.64 -27.78 16.54
C LEU A 1004 -3.96 -28.13 18.01
N ALA A 1005 -5.01 -28.90 18.25
CA ALA A 1005 -5.37 -29.39 19.59
C ALA A 1005 -4.32 -30.36 20.16
N THR A 1006 -3.69 -31.19 19.33
CA THR A 1006 -2.62 -32.09 19.77
C THR A 1006 -1.32 -31.33 20.07
N LEU A 1007 -1.05 -30.24 19.34
CA LEU A 1007 0.05 -29.31 19.63
C LEU A 1007 -0.21 -28.47 20.89
N LEU A 1008 -1.46 -28.04 21.12
CA LEU A 1008 -1.86 -27.26 22.30
C LEU A 1008 -1.96 -28.13 23.57
N TYR A 1009 -2.55 -29.32 23.48
CA TYR A 1009 -2.70 -30.26 24.60
C TYR A 1009 -1.36 -30.83 25.09
N ASN A 1010 -0.31 -30.84 24.25
CA ASN A 1010 1.04 -31.23 24.66
C ASN A 1010 1.94 -30.04 25.08
N GLN A 1011 1.43 -28.80 25.17
CA GLN A 1011 2.28 -27.65 25.54
C GLN A 1011 2.97 -27.83 26.89
N GLU A 1012 2.33 -28.43 27.89
CA GLU A 1012 2.96 -28.67 29.20
C GLU A 1012 4.16 -29.64 29.10
N LYS A 1013 4.07 -30.68 28.27
CA LYS A 1013 5.18 -31.63 28.04
C LYS A 1013 6.32 -31.00 27.22
N VAL A 1014 6.00 -30.12 26.28
CA VAL A 1014 7.01 -29.38 25.50
C VAL A 1014 7.71 -28.32 26.35
N LEU A 1015 7.01 -27.70 27.32
CA LEU A 1015 7.63 -26.77 28.27
C LEU A 1015 8.58 -27.48 29.24
N ALA A 1016 8.16 -28.63 29.79
CA ALA A 1016 9.01 -29.46 30.65
C ALA A 1016 10.29 -29.93 29.93
N PHE A 1017 10.18 -30.34 28.66
CA PHE A 1017 11.31 -30.74 27.82
C PHE A 1017 12.35 -29.63 27.59
N LEU A 1018 11.95 -28.35 27.67
CA LEU A 1018 12.82 -27.20 27.43
C LEU A 1018 13.47 -26.66 28.72
N GLN A 1019 13.07 -27.11 29.90
CA GLN A 1019 13.53 -26.55 31.18
C GLN A 1019 14.60 -27.40 31.88
N ASP A 1020 14.60 -28.73 31.71
CA ASP A 1020 15.68 -29.59 32.20
C ASP A 1020 15.93 -30.81 31.26
N PRO A 1021 16.94 -30.74 30.39
CA PRO A 1021 17.35 -31.87 29.54
C PRO A 1021 17.98 -33.06 30.31
N ALA A 1022 18.41 -32.86 31.56
CA ALA A 1022 19.06 -33.90 32.36
C ALA A 1022 18.06 -34.77 33.14
N ALA A 1023 16.92 -34.22 33.56
CA ALA A 1023 15.88 -34.96 34.28
C ALA A 1023 15.34 -36.20 33.52
N LEU A 1024 15.37 -36.16 32.18
CA LEU A 1024 14.97 -37.31 31.35
C LEU A 1024 16.00 -38.45 31.39
N LEU A 1025 17.30 -38.15 31.54
CA LEU A 1025 18.35 -39.17 31.60
C LEU A 1025 18.30 -39.99 32.89
N ASP A 1026 17.98 -39.37 34.03
CA ASP A 1026 17.74 -40.10 35.28
C ASP A 1026 16.35 -40.77 35.31
N SER A 1027 15.32 -40.19 34.68
CA SER A 1027 14.00 -40.85 34.53
C SER A 1027 14.04 -42.07 33.61
N CYS A 1028 14.94 -42.09 32.61
CA CYS A 1028 15.17 -43.27 31.78
C CYS A 1028 15.99 -44.35 32.50
N ARG A 1029 16.81 -44.02 33.50
CA ARG A 1029 17.53 -45.02 34.30
C ARG A 1029 16.60 -45.87 35.16
N THR A 1030 15.56 -45.27 35.74
CA THR A 1030 14.53 -46.00 36.50
C THR A 1030 13.63 -46.89 35.63
N TYR A 1031 13.60 -46.67 34.31
CA TYR A 1031 12.85 -47.51 33.36
C TYR A 1031 13.67 -48.69 32.78
N PHE A 1032 14.96 -48.80 33.10
CA PHE A 1032 15.86 -49.88 32.65
C PHE A 1032 16.48 -50.69 33.79
N ALA A 1033 15.99 -50.56 35.02
CA ALA A 1033 16.29 -51.48 36.12
C ALA A 1033 15.22 -52.59 36.18
N MET A 1034 15.60 -53.77 35.68
CA MET A 1034 14.83 -55.04 35.63
C MET A 1034 14.45 -55.58 37.04
N PRO A 1035 13.47 -56.49 37.20
CA PRO A 1035 13.43 -57.82 36.53
C PRO A 1035 12.70 -57.88 35.18
#